data_AF-A0A1A9VJH2-F1
#
_entry.id   AF-A0A1A9VJH2-F1
#
_cell.length_a   1.000
_cell.length_b   1.000
_cell.length_c   1.000
_cell.angle_alpha   90.00
_cell.angle_beta   90.00
_cell.angle_gamma   90.00
#
_symmetry.space_group_name_H-M   'P 1'
#
loop_
_entity.id
_entity.type
_entity.pdbx_description
1 polymer ?
#
loop_
_entity_poly.entity_id
_entity_poly.type
_entity_poly.pdbx_seq_one_letter_code
_entity_poly.pdbx_strand_id
1 'polypeptide(L)'
;MGFIFYIRDHYFHTDYVEENNFEPFFSSQPGYIPPFPELTDFDRGVLKVCGDWGAHPDKEDFKILLSCLQHQEVVKGIYDKLDHQVITPDADLELFKDELANIWFTNSGSEKETIGFRHIFCGEPNDKLGGMHFVGRYVEAQEDKWAGAIWNDKSLCNKSDIKPPVYTFGMKYLGKDGEVKVKCPNGYAYNLHADDILVSATKAFKELGKDGMCLYKMEDDDYQSVFVRKNNAILTFYPDLTPKCNNKSTYCSCTLRFFPILPSVSLMLIFAGFKRLLSSKSQAFLRLLSVDMMHTRITTNKDINVIETLMDCDIAETTIIAPNTYDPFITAVNKRTARGIKARGAGVNRGYRIATSVGGTLTGEGGDFIIVDDPLSPAQALSETFRKRATNWFDQTLVTRLNDRKKGVIVLVMHRLHQEDLTRHLLSKPKNIWHHICLPMISENKEEIIYSIKKPALSVPVVQVTATRRLYNTTASCAAPAIILYSREEGQLLYHLDEGKEEVEMIKVELGSYAFAAQYQQNPLPLSSGIIKQEWLKRYRSFPDNLSYVTQSWDTAVSTSDASNFSVCTTWAKIDNKFYLLDVYRAKLEYPKLKEQVLSLAARWTPYAILIEAKTSGQQLVQELKANSDLPIIEIVPHDDKLARFHQIVPMIESGKVFLPHQAVWLSDFEYEILMFPETRHDDQVDSTVQYLQWIRNNTYWTAAIRTL
;
A
#
# COMPACT_ATOMS: atom_id res chain seq x y z
N MET A 1 -6.04 -1.92 11.82
CA MET A 1 -5.05 -2.99 11.63
C MET A 1 -3.80 -2.42 10.97
N GLY A 2 -2.60 -2.88 11.37
CA GLY A 2 -1.35 -2.50 10.71
C GLY A 2 -1.07 -3.40 9.51
N PHE A 3 -0.48 -2.87 8.43
CA PHE A 3 -0.24 -3.64 7.20
C PHE A 3 1.23 -3.63 6.81
N ILE A 4 1.63 -4.65 6.06
CA ILE A 4 2.93 -4.70 5.44
C ILE A 4 2.80 -4.86 3.94
N PHE A 5 3.54 -4.05 3.17
CA PHE A 5 3.63 -4.15 1.72
C PHE A 5 5.00 -4.65 1.29
N TYR A 6 5.01 -5.57 0.32
CA TYR A 6 6.21 -6.04 -0.34
C TYR A 6 6.15 -5.88 -1.84
N ILE A 7 7.18 -5.31 -2.46
CA ILE A 7 7.34 -5.30 -3.93
C ILE A 7 8.63 -6.02 -4.31
N ARG A 8 8.55 -6.95 -5.26
CA ARG A 8 9.71 -7.62 -5.85
C ARG A 8 10.21 -6.83 -7.07
N ASP A 9 11.38 -6.21 -6.96
CA ASP A 9 12.03 -5.51 -8.09
C ASP A 9 13.18 -6.31 -8.70
N HIS A 10 13.28 -6.27 -10.04
CA HIS A 10 14.44 -6.73 -10.80
C HIS A 10 14.92 -5.61 -11.72
N TYR A 11 15.66 -4.65 -11.19
CA TYR A 11 16.54 -3.81 -12.01
C TYR A 11 17.81 -3.48 -11.25
N PHE A 12 18.75 -4.43 -11.28
CA PHE A 12 20.18 -4.14 -11.44
C PHE A 12 20.83 -5.37 -12.09
N HIS A 13 20.78 -5.43 -13.42
CA HIS A 13 21.82 -6.12 -14.18
C HIS A 13 22.59 -5.05 -14.94
N THR A 14 23.59 -4.49 -14.25
CA THR A 14 24.82 -4.03 -14.87
C THR A 14 25.54 -5.28 -15.38
N ASP A 15 25.29 -5.66 -16.62
CA ASP A 15 26.17 -6.49 -17.45
C ASP A 15 25.52 -6.47 -18.84
N TYR A 16 26.27 -6.01 -19.85
CA TYR A 16 25.86 -5.65 -21.22
C TYR A 16 25.47 -4.17 -21.47
N VAL A 17 26.44 -3.26 -21.30
CA VAL A 17 26.61 -2.16 -22.25
C VAL A 17 28.07 -2.20 -22.67
N GLU A 18 28.36 -2.83 -23.81
CA GLU A 18 29.58 -2.52 -24.55
C GLU A 18 29.53 -1.02 -24.89
N GLU A 19 30.51 -0.27 -24.40
CA GLU A 19 31.11 0.99 -24.91
C GLU A 19 30.32 1.91 -25.87
N ASN A 20 29.01 2.08 -25.75
CA ASN A 20 28.30 3.18 -26.41
C ASN A 20 28.53 4.48 -25.62
N ASN A 21 29.70 5.08 -25.80
CA ASN A 21 30.08 6.33 -25.16
C ASN A 21 29.37 7.49 -25.87
N PHE A 22 28.13 7.81 -25.47
CA PHE A 22 27.39 8.96 -25.99
C PHE A 22 28.07 10.28 -25.56
N GLU A 23 28.27 11.20 -26.50
CA GLU A 23 28.79 12.54 -26.19
C GLU A 23 27.73 13.31 -25.37
N PRO A 24 28.09 13.96 -24.25
CA PRO A 24 27.10 14.54 -23.35
C PRO A 24 26.39 15.77 -23.97
N PHE A 25 25.12 15.97 -23.62
CA PHE A 25 24.39 17.22 -23.81
C PHE A 25 24.94 18.36 -22.94
N PHE A 26 25.45 18.05 -21.73
CA PHE A 26 25.94 19.02 -20.76
C PHE A 26 27.30 18.63 -20.18
N SER A 27 28.18 19.61 -19.96
CA SER A 27 29.53 19.39 -19.42
C SER A 27 29.87 20.34 -18.27
N SER A 28 30.67 19.87 -17.31
CA SER A 28 31.25 20.70 -16.24
C SER A 28 32.51 21.46 -16.68
N GLN A 29 33.04 21.17 -17.87
CA GLN A 29 34.19 21.86 -18.42
C GLN A 29 33.77 23.06 -19.29
N PRO A 30 34.45 24.21 -19.18
CA PRO A 30 34.16 25.36 -20.03
C PRO A 30 34.45 25.03 -21.51
N GLY A 31 33.46 25.22 -22.38
CA GLY A 31 33.54 24.87 -23.80
C GLY A 31 32.30 25.27 -24.60
N TYR A 32 32.13 24.67 -25.79
CA TYR A 32 30.95 24.88 -26.65
C TYR A 32 29.71 24.05 -26.20
N ILE A 33 29.91 23.08 -25.31
CA ILE A 33 28.85 22.27 -24.69
C ILE A 33 28.24 23.09 -23.54
N PRO A 34 26.90 23.21 -23.45
CA PRO A 34 26.27 23.93 -22.34
C PRO A 34 26.63 23.35 -20.96
N PRO A 35 26.70 24.18 -19.92
CA PRO A 35 26.91 23.71 -18.55
C PRO A 35 25.73 22.87 -18.06
N PHE A 36 25.91 22.13 -16.97
CA PHE A 36 24.79 21.37 -16.39
C PHE A 36 23.71 22.32 -15.83
N PRO A 37 22.44 22.22 -16.27
CA PRO A 37 21.38 23.12 -15.82
C PRO A 37 20.91 22.74 -14.41
N GLU A 38 20.55 23.75 -13.61
CA GLU A 38 19.95 23.52 -12.29
C GLU A 38 18.42 23.37 -12.43
N LEU A 39 17.90 22.14 -12.30
CA LEU A 39 16.45 21.92 -12.35
C LEU A 39 15.76 22.43 -11.08
N THR A 40 14.69 23.20 -11.27
CA THR A 40 13.81 23.65 -10.19
C THR A 40 12.98 22.49 -9.63
N ASP A 41 12.35 22.68 -8.47
CA ASP A 41 11.42 21.70 -7.92
C ASP A 41 10.20 21.48 -8.83
N PHE A 42 9.74 22.52 -9.54
CA PHE A 42 8.63 22.42 -10.48
C PHE A 42 9.03 21.64 -11.74
N ASP A 43 10.26 21.81 -12.25
CA ASP A 43 10.80 21.00 -13.35
C ASP A 43 10.79 19.50 -13.01
N ARG A 44 11.25 19.15 -11.82
CA ARG A 44 11.23 17.77 -11.33
C ARG A 44 9.79 17.26 -11.17
N GLY A 45 8.85 18.13 -10.78
CA GLY A 45 7.43 17.85 -10.76
C GLY A 45 6.88 17.49 -12.14
N VAL A 46 7.24 18.25 -13.18
CA VAL A 46 6.86 17.97 -14.57
C VAL A 46 7.49 16.67 -15.09
N LEU A 47 8.74 16.38 -14.75
CA LEU A 47 9.37 15.07 -15.06
C LEU A 47 8.60 13.90 -14.43
N LYS A 48 8.09 14.06 -13.20
CA LYS A 48 7.24 13.04 -12.56
C LYS A 48 5.94 12.81 -13.30
N VAL A 49 5.25 13.88 -13.76
CA VAL A 49 4.05 13.76 -14.61
C VAL A 49 4.39 13.02 -15.90
N CYS A 50 5.57 13.26 -16.47
CA CYS A 50 6.03 12.58 -17.66
C CYS A 50 6.34 11.09 -17.45
N GLY A 51 6.77 10.68 -16.26
CA GLY A 51 7.05 9.29 -15.92
C GLY A 51 8.17 8.65 -16.75
N ASP A 52 8.09 7.34 -16.96
CA ASP A 52 9.10 6.57 -17.70
C ASP A 52 9.16 6.98 -19.19
N TRP A 53 10.32 6.79 -19.82
CA TRP A 53 10.48 7.05 -21.26
C TRP A 53 9.43 6.32 -22.12
N GLY A 54 8.69 7.09 -22.92
CA GLY A 54 7.63 6.55 -23.78
C GLY A 54 6.26 6.38 -23.12
N ALA A 55 6.13 6.69 -21.82
CA ALA A 55 4.85 6.75 -21.13
C ALA A 55 3.89 7.78 -21.75
N HIS A 56 2.61 7.64 -21.40
CA HIS A 56 1.55 8.56 -21.80
C HIS A 56 1.11 9.29 -20.53
N PRO A 57 1.56 10.54 -20.30
CA PRO A 57 1.21 11.29 -19.10
C PRO A 57 -0.30 11.50 -19.05
N ASP A 58 -0.89 11.45 -17.85
CA ASP A 58 -2.32 11.70 -17.66
C ASP A 58 -2.60 13.16 -17.28
N LYS A 59 -3.78 13.65 -17.68
CA LYS A 59 -4.20 15.02 -17.40
C LYS A 59 -4.42 15.26 -15.90
N GLU A 60 -4.95 14.28 -15.17
CA GLU A 60 -5.19 14.41 -13.74
C GLU A 60 -3.87 14.45 -12.96
N ASP A 61 -2.83 13.72 -13.37
CA ASP A 61 -1.49 13.82 -12.77
C ASP A 61 -0.92 15.25 -12.90
N PHE A 62 -1.13 15.89 -14.05
CA PHE A 62 -0.76 17.30 -14.23
C PHE A 62 -1.59 18.25 -13.37
N LYS A 63 -2.89 18.00 -13.21
CA LYS A 63 -3.74 18.79 -12.30
C LYS A 63 -3.35 18.63 -10.83
N ILE A 64 -2.94 17.44 -10.42
CA ILE A 64 -2.38 17.18 -9.10
C ILE A 64 -1.10 17.98 -8.90
N LEU A 65 -0.19 18.01 -9.89
CA LEU A 65 1.01 18.85 -9.85
C LEU A 65 0.66 20.33 -9.65
N LEU A 66 -0.32 20.85 -10.40
CA LEU A 66 -0.79 22.24 -10.29
C LEU A 66 -1.48 22.54 -8.95
N SER A 67 -1.99 21.52 -8.25
CA SER A 67 -2.70 21.68 -6.97
C SER A 67 -1.83 21.35 -5.75
N CYS A 68 -0.60 20.90 -5.97
CA CYS A 68 0.34 20.56 -4.91
C CYS A 68 0.76 21.81 -4.10
N LEU A 69 0.70 21.71 -2.77
CA LEU A 69 1.07 22.80 -1.87
C LEU A 69 2.52 23.28 -2.09
N GLN A 70 3.44 22.36 -2.39
CA GLN A 70 4.85 22.68 -2.68
C GLN A 70 5.03 23.58 -3.92
N HIS A 71 4.09 23.57 -4.84
CA HIS A 71 4.17 24.34 -6.09
C HIS A 71 3.22 25.54 -6.11
N GLN A 72 2.53 25.83 -5.00
CA GLN A 72 1.51 26.87 -4.93
C GLN A 72 2.04 28.25 -5.37
N GLU A 73 3.27 28.60 -4.99
CA GLU A 73 3.88 29.88 -5.37
C GLU A 73 4.18 29.95 -6.87
N VAL A 74 4.74 28.88 -7.45
CA VAL A 74 5.05 28.81 -8.89
C VAL A 74 3.76 28.85 -9.71
N VAL A 75 2.74 28.07 -9.32
CA VAL A 75 1.44 28.02 -10.00
C VAL A 75 0.73 29.37 -9.90
N LYS A 76 0.81 30.05 -8.76
CA LYS A 76 0.31 31.43 -8.62
C LYS A 76 1.08 32.40 -9.53
N GLY A 77 2.40 32.25 -9.64
CA GLY A 77 3.20 33.02 -10.59
C GLY A 77 2.78 32.79 -12.05
N ILE A 78 2.48 31.55 -12.44
CA ILE A 78 1.94 31.20 -13.76
C ILE A 78 0.57 31.86 -13.97
N TYR A 79 -0.31 31.79 -12.96
CA TYR A 79 -1.63 32.41 -12.97
C TYR A 79 -1.56 33.92 -13.18
N ASP A 80 -0.71 34.61 -12.42
CA ASP A 80 -0.50 36.06 -12.52
C ASP A 80 0.14 36.45 -13.87
N LYS A 81 1.15 35.71 -14.36
CA LYS A 81 1.80 35.95 -15.66
C LYS A 81 0.87 35.72 -16.87
N LEU A 82 -0.24 35.01 -16.67
CA LEU A 82 -1.24 34.71 -17.71
C LEU A 82 -2.49 35.57 -17.59
N ASP A 83 -2.44 36.65 -16.79
CA ASP A 83 -3.55 37.59 -16.57
C ASP A 83 -4.84 36.87 -16.11
N HIS A 84 -4.68 35.87 -15.24
CA HIS A 84 -5.79 35.09 -14.66
C HIS A 84 -6.69 34.42 -15.70
N GLN A 85 -6.15 34.14 -16.90
CA GLN A 85 -6.92 33.64 -18.03
C GLN A 85 -6.13 32.65 -18.89
N VAL A 86 -6.73 31.47 -19.11
CA VAL A 86 -6.36 30.56 -20.21
C VAL A 86 -7.38 30.68 -21.34
N ILE A 87 -8.65 30.39 -21.06
CA ILE A 87 -9.79 30.59 -21.98
C ILE A 87 -10.76 31.60 -21.37
N THR A 88 -11.22 31.34 -20.14
CA THR A 88 -12.19 32.18 -19.45
C THR A 88 -11.50 33.43 -18.85
N PRO A 89 -11.96 34.66 -19.18
CA PRO A 89 -11.46 35.87 -18.56
C PRO A 89 -11.74 35.90 -17.05
N ASP A 90 -10.80 36.41 -16.25
CA ASP A 90 -10.92 36.52 -14.78
C ASP A 90 -11.31 35.19 -14.10
N ALA A 91 -10.81 34.07 -14.62
CA ALA A 91 -11.11 32.74 -14.08
C ALA A 91 -10.57 32.61 -12.66
N ASP A 92 -11.32 32.00 -11.74
CA ASP A 92 -10.77 31.62 -10.45
C ASP A 92 -9.65 30.57 -10.60
N LEU A 93 -8.83 30.41 -9.56
CA LEU A 93 -7.63 29.57 -9.63
C LEU A 93 -7.95 28.10 -9.98
N GLU A 94 -9.09 27.57 -9.56
CA GLU A 94 -9.46 26.17 -9.83
C GLU A 94 -9.89 26.01 -11.30
N LEU A 95 -10.75 26.90 -11.80
CA LEU A 95 -11.13 26.92 -13.21
C LEU A 95 -9.91 27.15 -14.10
N PHE A 96 -8.99 28.04 -13.71
CA PHE A 96 -7.75 28.29 -14.44
C PHE A 96 -6.87 27.04 -14.56
N LYS A 97 -6.65 26.30 -13.47
CA LYS A 97 -5.87 25.04 -13.50
C LYS A 97 -6.51 24.01 -14.41
N ASP A 98 -7.83 23.88 -14.35
CA ASP A 98 -8.58 22.97 -15.22
C ASP A 98 -8.44 23.35 -16.70
N GLU A 99 -8.61 24.62 -17.05
CA GLU A 99 -8.42 25.11 -18.42
C GLU A 99 -6.98 24.95 -18.90
N LEU A 100 -6.00 25.24 -18.03
CA LEU A 100 -4.59 25.06 -18.32
C LEU A 100 -4.31 23.58 -18.64
N ALA A 101 -4.75 22.66 -17.79
CA ALA A 101 -4.58 21.23 -18.05
C ALA A 101 -5.28 20.79 -19.35
N ASN A 102 -6.48 21.30 -19.63
CA ASN A 102 -7.21 20.91 -20.84
C ASN A 102 -6.53 21.36 -22.15
N ILE A 103 -5.86 22.52 -22.19
CA ILE A 103 -5.16 22.95 -23.43
C ILE A 103 -3.87 22.16 -23.68
N TRP A 104 -3.31 21.50 -22.66
CA TRP A 104 -2.13 20.64 -22.79
C TRP A 104 -2.48 19.18 -23.13
N PHE A 105 -3.74 18.77 -22.91
CA PHE A 105 -4.24 17.41 -23.08
C PHE A 105 -5.58 17.40 -23.88
N THR A 106 -5.57 16.93 -25.13
CA THR A 106 -6.77 16.87 -26.00
C THR A 106 -7.79 15.81 -25.55
N ASN A 107 -9.09 16.05 -25.79
CA ASN A 107 -10.21 15.18 -25.40
C ASN A 107 -10.97 14.64 -26.64
N SER A 108 -10.42 13.67 -27.38
CA SER A 108 -10.93 13.26 -28.70
C SER A 108 -11.11 11.72 -28.90
N GLY A 109 -11.16 10.91 -27.83
CA GLY A 109 -11.67 9.54 -27.88
C GLY A 109 -10.94 8.51 -28.78
N SER A 110 -9.71 8.75 -29.23
CA SER A 110 -8.90 7.76 -29.98
C SER A 110 -7.47 7.63 -29.42
N GLU A 111 -6.83 6.47 -29.61
CA GLU A 111 -5.51 6.07 -29.03
C GLU A 111 -4.28 6.92 -29.45
N LYS A 112 -4.43 8.21 -29.80
CA LYS A 112 -3.33 9.14 -30.14
C LYS A 112 -3.51 10.53 -29.52
N GLU A 113 -3.62 10.64 -28.20
CA GLU A 113 -4.20 11.85 -27.58
C GLU A 113 -3.51 12.34 -26.29
N THR A 114 -2.20 12.61 -26.36
CA THR A 114 -1.47 13.45 -25.39
C THR A 114 -0.39 14.29 -26.08
N ILE A 115 -0.67 14.83 -27.27
CA ILE A 115 0.43 15.24 -28.16
C ILE A 115 1.26 16.40 -27.57
N GLY A 116 0.66 17.49 -27.09
CA GLY A 116 1.42 18.65 -26.61
C GLY A 116 2.35 18.37 -25.44
N PHE A 117 1.76 18.00 -24.29
CA PHE A 117 2.52 17.80 -23.06
C PHE A 117 3.58 16.71 -23.21
N ARG A 118 3.19 15.55 -23.76
CA ARG A 118 4.11 14.43 -23.99
C ARG A 118 5.22 14.79 -24.96
N HIS A 119 4.91 15.44 -26.08
CA HIS A 119 5.89 15.77 -27.09
C HIS A 119 6.88 16.83 -26.61
N ILE A 120 6.38 17.90 -25.96
CA ILE A 120 7.20 19.02 -25.51
C ILE A 120 8.01 18.63 -24.28
N PHE A 121 7.35 18.14 -23.23
CA PHE A 121 7.99 17.87 -21.94
C PHE A 121 8.60 16.47 -21.86
N CYS A 122 7.92 15.42 -22.34
CA CYS A 122 8.27 14.05 -21.99
C CYS A 122 9.14 13.33 -23.02
N GLY A 123 9.10 13.75 -24.29
CA GLY A 123 9.75 13.07 -25.40
C GLY A 123 9.03 11.79 -25.84
N GLU A 124 9.19 11.42 -27.11
CA GLU A 124 8.51 10.28 -27.73
C GLU A 124 9.54 9.32 -28.35
N PRO A 125 10.19 8.45 -27.55
CA PRO A 125 11.14 7.46 -28.05
C PRO A 125 10.40 6.30 -28.74
N ASN A 126 10.03 6.52 -30.00
CA ASN A 126 9.50 5.50 -30.92
C ASN A 126 10.56 5.17 -31.99
N ASP A 127 10.17 4.57 -33.12
CA ASP A 127 11.10 4.28 -34.23
C ASP A 127 11.91 5.51 -34.65
N LYS A 128 11.31 6.69 -34.50
CA LYS A 128 11.95 8.00 -34.55
C LYS A 128 11.68 8.74 -33.24
N LEU A 129 12.70 9.40 -32.68
CA LEU A 129 12.56 10.20 -31.46
C LEU A 129 11.80 11.50 -31.76
N GLY A 130 10.53 11.55 -31.37
CA GLY A 130 9.69 12.75 -31.43
C GLY A 130 9.90 13.65 -30.21
N GLY A 131 9.74 14.96 -30.40
CA GLY A 131 9.71 15.90 -29.28
C GLY A 131 11.03 16.08 -28.53
N MET A 132 10.92 16.20 -27.20
CA MET A 132 11.98 16.51 -26.23
C MET A 132 12.47 17.96 -26.33
N HIS A 133 11.65 18.90 -25.90
CA HIS A 133 11.93 20.35 -25.96
C HIS A 133 12.13 20.99 -24.57
N PHE A 134 11.94 20.19 -23.52
CA PHE A 134 12.17 20.56 -22.14
C PHE A 134 13.54 20.10 -21.64
N VAL A 135 14.29 21.02 -21.04
CA VAL A 135 15.67 20.80 -20.58
C VAL A 135 15.80 19.60 -19.62
N GLY A 136 14.81 19.37 -18.75
CA GLY A 136 14.83 18.27 -17.79
C GLY A 136 14.95 16.88 -18.43
N ARG A 137 14.35 16.66 -19.60
CA ARG A 137 14.44 15.38 -20.30
C ARG A 137 15.81 15.13 -20.94
N TYR A 138 16.53 16.19 -21.32
CA TYR A 138 17.92 16.04 -21.77
C TYR A 138 18.83 15.64 -20.60
N VAL A 139 18.57 16.17 -19.40
CA VAL A 139 19.30 15.80 -18.18
C VAL A 139 19.12 14.30 -17.91
N GLU A 140 17.87 13.83 -17.81
CA GLU A 140 17.58 12.41 -17.60
C GLU A 140 18.17 11.52 -18.70
N ALA A 141 18.08 11.91 -19.98
CA ALA A 141 18.60 11.10 -21.08
C ALA A 141 20.14 10.92 -21.06
N GLN A 142 20.86 11.97 -20.64
CA GLN A 142 22.31 11.91 -20.43
C GLN A 142 22.67 11.10 -19.18
N GLU A 143 21.95 11.29 -18.07
CA GLU A 143 22.16 10.54 -16.83
C GLU A 143 21.92 9.05 -17.05
N ASP A 144 20.84 8.69 -17.73
CA ASP A 144 20.45 7.31 -18.09
C ASP A 144 21.33 6.70 -19.20
N LYS A 145 22.21 7.49 -19.83
CA LYS A 145 23.17 7.07 -20.86
C LYS A 145 22.55 6.37 -22.08
N TRP A 146 21.35 6.76 -22.49
CA TRP A 146 20.72 6.21 -23.71
C TRP A 146 20.68 7.20 -24.87
N ALA A 147 21.02 8.47 -24.64
CA ALA A 147 21.17 9.48 -25.70
C ALA A 147 22.30 10.47 -25.40
N GLY A 148 22.80 11.11 -26.47
CA GLY A 148 23.81 12.16 -26.39
C GLY A 148 23.80 13.08 -27.59
N ALA A 149 24.49 14.20 -27.45
CA ALA A 149 24.61 15.20 -28.50
C ALA A 149 25.57 14.75 -29.61
N ILE A 150 25.46 15.43 -30.74
CA ILE A 150 26.42 15.45 -31.82
C ILE A 150 26.76 16.91 -32.02
N TRP A 151 27.88 17.35 -31.46
CA TRP A 151 28.26 18.75 -31.51
C TRP A 151 29.09 19.10 -32.74
N ASN A 152 30.06 18.25 -33.08
CA ASN A 152 31.09 18.56 -34.09
C ASN A 152 31.19 17.56 -35.25
N ASP A 153 30.35 16.52 -35.30
CA ASP A 153 30.36 15.55 -36.39
C ASP A 153 29.43 15.97 -37.54
N LYS A 154 29.98 16.79 -38.44
CA LYS A 154 29.29 17.24 -39.66
C LYS A 154 28.99 16.10 -40.64
N SER A 155 29.61 14.92 -40.50
CA SER A 155 29.31 13.77 -41.37
C SER A 155 27.93 13.16 -41.04
N LEU A 156 27.46 13.34 -39.80
CA LEU A 156 26.17 12.85 -39.33
C LEU A 156 25.08 13.91 -39.36
N CYS A 157 25.39 15.16 -38.95
CA CYS A 157 24.43 16.26 -38.93
C CYS A 157 25.04 17.55 -39.49
N ASN A 158 24.47 18.05 -40.59
CA ASN A 158 24.96 19.26 -41.28
C ASN A 158 24.53 20.60 -40.64
N LYS A 159 23.66 20.58 -39.62
CA LYS A 159 23.12 21.79 -38.96
C LYS A 159 23.37 21.73 -37.45
N SER A 160 24.32 22.51 -36.96
CA SER A 160 24.44 22.91 -35.57
C SER A 160 24.57 24.44 -35.51
N ASP A 161 23.54 25.10 -34.98
CA ASP A 161 23.53 26.54 -34.73
C ASP A 161 23.42 26.72 -33.21
N ILE A 162 24.53 27.14 -32.60
CA ILE A 162 24.66 27.30 -31.15
C ILE A 162 24.78 28.80 -30.87
N LYS A 163 23.69 29.42 -30.41
CA LYS A 163 23.65 30.80 -29.94
C LYS A 163 22.87 30.82 -28.63
N PRO A 164 23.54 30.81 -27.46
CA PRO A 164 22.86 30.86 -26.18
C PRO A 164 21.81 31.99 -26.16
N PRO A 165 20.61 31.74 -25.61
CA PRO A 165 20.23 30.54 -24.86
C PRO A 165 19.77 29.35 -25.72
N VAL A 166 19.72 29.45 -27.06
CA VAL A 166 19.23 28.37 -27.94
C VAL A 166 20.37 27.48 -28.45
N TYR A 167 20.21 26.17 -28.26
CA TYR A 167 21.17 25.16 -28.69
C TYR A 167 20.50 24.25 -29.71
N THR A 168 20.97 24.30 -30.96
CA THR A 168 20.55 23.37 -32.02
C THR A 168 21.68 22.42 -32.35
N PHE A 169 21.47 21.13 -32.14
CA PHE A 169 22.50 20.09 -32.31
C PHE A 169 21.89 18.81 -32.92
N GLY A 170 22.76 17.92 -33.40
CA GLY A 170 22.36 16.56 -33.72
C GLY A 170 22.31 15.69 -32.47
N MET A 171 21.58 14.58 -32.49
CA MET A 171 21.50 13.67 -31.34
C MET A 171 21.66 12.22 -31.79
N LYS A 172 22.47 11.46 -31.06
CA LYS A 172 22.50 9.99 -31.11
C LYS A 172 21.66 9.45 -29.95
N TYR A 173 20.90 8.39 -30.19
CA TYR A 173 20.12 7.74 -29.14
C TYR A 173 19.92 6.26 -29.43
N LEU A 174 19.68 5.47 -28.38
CA LEU A 174 19.37 4.06 -28.49
C LEU A 174 17.90 3.86 -28.85
N GLY A 175 17.62 3.18 -29.96
CA GLY A 175 16.28 2.78 -30.36
C GLY A 175 15.73 1.62 -29.52
N LYS A 176 14.41 1.37 -29.62
CA LYS A 176 13.74 0.22 -28.97
C LYS A 176 14.29 -1.15 -29.42
N ASP A 177 14.90 -1.19 -30.59
CA ASP A 177 15.61 -2.32 -31.20
C ASP A 177 17.04 -2.51 -30.68
N GLY A 178 17.54 -1.58 -29.84
CA GLY A 178 18.92 -1.58 -29.36
C GLY A 178 19.92 -1.02 -30.38
N GLU A 179 19.45 -0.49 -31.52
CA GLU A 179 20.32 0.14 -32.50
C GLU A 179 20.50 1.64 -32.21
N VAL A 180 21.71 2.16 -32.46
CA VAL A 180 21.98 3.60 -32.33
C VAL A 180 21.41 4.34 -33.53
N LYS A 181 20.51 5.28 -33.26
CA LYS A 181 19.82 6.12 -34.25
C LYS A 181 20.25 7.58 -34.13
N VAL A 182 20.07 8.34 -35.21
CA VAL A 182 20.46 9.76 -35.28
C VAL A 182 19.24 10.62 -35.58
N LYS A 183 19.09 11.74 -34.85
CA LYS A 183 18.11 12.81 -35.09
C LYS A 183 18.84 14.13 -35.35
N CYS A 184 18.60 14.75 -36.50
CA CYS A 184 19.09 16.10 -36.82
C CYS A 184 17.99 16.95 -37.47
N PRO A 185 17.95 18.27 -37.23
CA PRO A 185 18.42 18.94 -36.02
C PRO A 185 17.42 18.75 -34.85
N ASN A 186 17.90 18.85 -33.62
CA ASN A 186 17.07 18.94 -32.42
C ASN A 186 17.48 20.20 -31.64
N GLY A 187 16.49 20.96 -31.16
CA GLY A 187 16.72 22.25 -30.52
C GLY A 187 15.98 22.38 -29.19
N TYR A 188 16.64 23.02 -28.22
CA TYR A 188 16.03 23.51 -26.99
C TYR A 188 16.69 24.82 -26.55
N ALA A 189 16.01 25.53 -25.64
CA ALA A 189 16.53 26.74 -25.01
C ALA A 189 16.98 26.38 -23.60
N TYR A 190 18.24 26.65 -23.30
CA TYR A 190 18.93 26.20 -22.10
C TYR A 190 18.31 26.73 -20.80
N ASN A 191 17.80 27.96 -20.83
CA ASN A 191 17.18 28.62 -19.68
C ASN A 191 15.66 28.45 -19.62
N LEU A 192 15.07 27.58 -20.45
CA LEU A 192 13.62 27.47 -20.54
C LEU A 192 13.12 26.35 -19.63
N HIS A 193 12.78 26.74 -18.40
CA HIS A 193 12.20 25.85 -17.38
C HIS A 193 10.75 25.53 -17.70
N ALA A 194 10.20 24.53 -17.02
CA ALA A 194 8.88 24.01 -17.36
C ALA A 194 7.77 25.06 -17.19
N ASP A 195 7.84 25.89 -16.17
CA ASP A 195 6.92 27.01 -15.94
C ASP A 195 7.02 28.08 -17.04
N ASP A 196 8.21 28.40 -17.54
CA ASP A 196 8.39 29.33 -18.65
C ASP A 196 7.78 28.79 -19.96
N ILE A 197 7.91 27.48 -20.21
CA ILE A 197 7.24 26.80 -21.33
C ILE A 197 5.72 26.88 -21.17
N LEU A 198 5.21 26.57 -19.97
CA LEU A 198 3.77 26.64 -19.68
C LEU A 198 3.22 28.05 -19.93
N VAL A 199 3.89 29.09 -19.46
CA VAL A 199 3.49 30.49 -19.67
C VAL A 199 3.57 30.86 -21.16
N SER A 200 4.73 30.68 -21.79
CA SER A 200 4.98 31.16 -23.16
C SER A 200 4.10 30.46 -24.19
N ALA A 201 3.96 29.13 -24.09
CA ALA A 201 3.10 28.38 -25.00
C ALA A 201 1.62 28.69 -24.79
N THR A 202 1.20 29.00 -23.55
CA THR A 202 -0.18 29.42 -23.26
C THR A 202 -0.46 30.84 -23.78
N LYS A 203 0.49 31.77 -23.69
CA LYS A 203 0.39 33.08 -24.34
C LYS A 203 0.26 32.94 -25.87
N ALA A 204 1.09 32.09 -26.49
CA ALA A 204 1.00 31.79 -27.92
C ALA A 204 -0.37 31.15 -28.29
N PHE A 205 -0.89 30.27 -27.44
CA PHE A 205 -2.22 29.69 -27.58
C PHE A 205 -3.32 30.76 -27.60
N LYS A 206 -3.27 31.72 -26.65
CA LYS A 206 -4.21 32.85 -26.55
C LYS A 206 -4.11 33.76 -27.78
N GLU A 207 -2.90 34.19 -28.15
CA GLU A 207 -2.67 35.11 -29.27
C GLU A 207 -3.11 34.56 -30.62
N LEU A 208 -2.78 33.29 -30.90
CA LEU A 208 -3.14 32.66 -32.17
C LEU A 208 -4.66 32.50 -32.30
N GLY A 209 -5.34 32.17 -31.20
CA GLY A 209 -6.81 32.13 -31.10
C GLY A 209 -7.53 31.04 -31.92
N LYS A 210 -6.82 30.34 -32.83
CA LYS A 210 -7.36 29.31 -33.72
C LYS A 210 -6.33 28.22 -34.01
N ASP A 211 -6.79 27.09 -34.54
CA ASP A 211 -5.89 26.04 -35.00
C ASP A 211 -4.98 26.52 -36.13
N GLY A 212 -3.69 26.18 -36.05
CA GLY A 212 -2.67 26.65 -36.98
C GLY A 212 -1.27 26.63 -36.38
N MET A 213 -0.33 27.17 -37.14
CA MET A 213 1.07 27.37 -36.72
C MET A 213 1.36 28.87 -36.68
N CYS A 214 2.15 29.32 -35.71
CA CYS A 214 2.75 30.64 -35.71
C CYS A 214 4.16 30.62 -35.10
N LEU A 215 4.92 31.68 -35.36
CA LEU A 215 6.19 31.98 -34.72
C LEU A 215 5.91 32.95 -33.57
N TYR A 216 6.08 32.45 -32.35
CA TYR A 216 5.93 33.22 -31.12
C TYR A 216 7.25 33.92 -30.79
N LYS A 217 7.22 35.23 -30.59
CA LYS A 217 8.41 35.99 -30.19
C LYS A 217 8.54 35.91 -28.67
N MET A 218 9.69 35.45 -28.18
CA MET A 218 9.95 35.43 -26.74
C MET A 218 10.08 36.86 -26.19
N GLU A 219 9.57 37.11 -24.99
CA GLU A 219 9.52 38.46 -24.41
C GLU A 219 10.91 38.99 -24.03
N ASP A 220 11.75 38.12 -23.47
CA ASP A 220 13.06 38.48 -22.88
C ASP A 220 14.27 38.08 -23.74
N ASP A 221 14.05 37.41 -24.89
CA ASP A 221 15.13 36.82 -25.70
C ASP A 221 15.01 37.14 -27.21
N ASP A 222 16.16 37.21 -27.89
CA ASP A 222 16.28 37.46 -29.33
C ASP A 222 16.16 36.17 -30.17
N TYR A 223 15.10 35.39 -29.93
CA TYR A 223 14.72 34.24 -30.75
C TYR A 223 13.20 34.05 -30.82
N GLN A 224 12.75 33.16 -31.72
CA GLN A 224 11.33 32.82 -31.86
C GLN A 224 11.10 31.34 -31.60
N SER A 225 9.93 31.01 -31.07
CA SER A 225 9.49 29.63 -30.86
C SER A 225 8.42 29.26 -31.87
N VAL A 226 8.56 28.08 -32.47
CA VAL A 226 7.52 27.50 -33.33
C VAL A 226 6.42 26.97 -32.44
N PHE A 227 5.21 27.50 -32.60
CA PHE A 227 4.02 27.05 -31.87
C PHE A 227 3.00 26.46 -32.84
N VAL A 228 2.39 25.34 -32.46
CA VAL A 228 1.30 24.72 -33.23
C VAL A 228 0.13 24.41 -32.29
N ARG A 229 -1.05 24.86 -32.70
CA ARG A 229 -2.34 24.56 -32.07
C ARG A 229 -3.19 23.71 -33.01
N LYS A 230 -3.83 22.67 -32.47
CA LYS A 230 -4.74 21.80 -33.22
C LYS A 230 -5.82 21.25 -32.29
N ASN A 231 -7.07 21.19 -32.76
CA ASN A 231 -8.22 20.73 -32.00
C ASN A 231 -8.34 21.43 -30.64
N ASN A 232 -8.10 22.75 -30.61
CA ASN A 232 -8.14 23.55 -29.39
C ASN A 232 -7.13 23.14 -28.29
N ALA A 233 -6.03 22.48 -28.67
CA ALA A 233 -4.94 22.14 -27.76
C ALA A 233 -3.57 22.47 -28.36
N ILE A 234 -2.58 22.54 -27.48
CA ILE A 234 -1.17 22.72 -27.82
C ILE A 234 -0.64 21.40 -28.40
N LEU A 235 0.03 21.47 -29.55
CA LEU A 235 0.60 20.30 -30.24
C LEU A 235 2.12 20.25 -30.10
N THR A 236 2.79 21.38 -30.30
CA THR A 236 4.24 21.52 -30.12
C THR A 236 4.59 22.98 -29.86
N PHE A 237 5.68 23.18 -29.13
CA PHE A 237 6.27 24.47 -28.81
C PHE A 237 7.77 24.23 -28.64
N TYR A 238 8.59 24.82 -29.50
CA TYR A 238 10.04 24.69 -29.40
C TYR A 238 10.77 25.92 -29.95
N PRO A 239 11.91 26.29 -29.36
CA PRO A 239 12.72 27.41 -29.82
C PRO A 239 13.45 27.08 -31.13
N ASP A 240 13.53 28.05 -32.04
CA ASP A 240 14.28 27.94 -33.30
C ASP A 240 15.00 29.27 -33.61
N LEU A 241 16.27 29.18 -34.00
CA LEU A 241 17.08 30.33 -34.43
C LEU A 241 16.81 30.73 -35.89
N THR A 242 16.34 29.79 -36.72
CA THR A 242 16.05 30.02 -38.15
C THR A 242 14.68 29.47 -38.58
N PRO A 243 13.60 29.83 -37.88
CA PRO A 243 12.28 29.27 -38.15
C PRO A 243 11.83 29.58 -39.58
N LYS A 244 11.32 28.54 -40.26
CA LYS A 244 10.78 28.67 -41.62
C LYS A 244 9.27 28.60 -41.60
N CYS A 245 8.63 29.60 -42.19
CA CYS A 245 7.20 29.59 -42.47
C CYS A 245 6.90 29.02 -43.85
N ASN A 246 5.91 28.14 -43.95
CA ASN A 246 5.51 27.57 -45.24
C ASN A 246 4.92 28.67 -46.16
N ASN A 247 5.25 28.59 -47.45
CA ASN A 247 5.04 29.60 -48.52
C ASN A 247 3.56 29.95 -48.88
N LYS A 248 2.58 29.78 -47.99
CA LYS A 248 1.16 30.07 -48.29
C LYS A 248 0.49 31.12 -47.39
N SER A 249 1.19 31.71 -46.43
CA SER A 249 0.62 32.80 -45.60
C SER A 249 1.61 33.94 -45.42
N THR A 250 1.18 35.15 -45.79
CA THR A 250 1.95 36.41 -45.73
C THR A 250 2.22 36.91 -44.31
N TYR A 251 1.72 36.23 -43.27
CA TYR A 251 1.90 36.58 -41.87
C TYR A 251 2.11 35.29 -41.07
N CYS A 252 3.19 35.26 -40.29
CA CYS A 252 3.60 34.10 -39.51
C CYS A 252 3.77 34.41 -38.01
N SER A 253 3.32 35.57 -37.58
CA SER A 253 3.32 35.98 -36.17
C SER A 253 2.04 35.49 -35.49
N CYS A 254 2.13 35.15 -34.20
CA CYS A 254 0.97 34.73 -33.40
C CYS A 254 -0.04 35.88 -33.19
N THR A 255 0.39 37.14 -33.33
CA THR A 255 -0.46 38.31 -33.06
C THR A 255 -1.48 38.55 -34.19
N LEU A 256 -2.76 38.36 -33.91
CA LEU A 256 -3.84 38.88 -34.75
C LEU A 256 -3.90 40.41 -34.59
N ARG A 257 -3.45 41.18 -35.60
CA ARG A 257 -3.72 42.63 -35.66
C ARG A 257 -5.23 42.85 -35.81
N PHE A 258 -5.94 43.03 -34.70
CA PHE A 258 -7.22 43.72 -34.70
C PHE A 258 -6.93 45.22 -34.89
N PHE A 259 -7.44 45.80 -35.98
CA PHE A 259 -7.50 47.25 -36.14
C PHE A 259 -8.34 47.83 -34.98
N PRO A 260 -7.89 48.88 -34.28
CA PRO A 260 -8.65 49.48 -33.20
C PRO A 260 -9.84 50.24 -33.79
N ILE A 261 -11.06 49.78 -33.51
CA ILE A 261 -12.24 50.62 -33.68
C ILE A 261 -12.27 51.56 -32.46
N LEU A 262 -12.09 52.86 -32.71
CA LEU A 262 -12.20 53.95 -31.74
C LEU A 262 -13.55 53.91 -30.98
N PRO A 263 -13.61 54.41 -29.73
CA PRO A 263 -14.84 54.45 -28.96
C PRO A 263 -15.70 55.62 -29.44
N SER A 264 -16.87 55.34 -30.00
CA SER A 264 -17.92 56.34 -30.19
C SER A 264 -19.02 56.19 -29.13
N VAL A 265 -19.25 57.30 -28.46
CA VAL A 265 -20.26 57.59 -27.43
C VAL A 265 -21.70 57.41 -27.96
N SER A 266 -22.64 57.13 -27.03
CA SER A 266 -24.11 57.23 -27.10
C SER A 266 -24.92 56.11 -27.76
N LEU A 267 -25.69 55.36 -26.96
CA LEU A 267 -27.15 55.57 -26.91
C LEU A 267 -27.79 54.92 -25.67
N MET A 268 -28.57 55.74 -24.98
CA MET A 268 -29.43 55.46 -23.84
C MET A 268 -30.83 55.02 -24.33
N LEU A 269 -31.57 54.30 -23.47
CA LEU A 269 -33.01 53.96 -23.54
C LEU A 269 -33.31 52.79 -24.49
N ILE A 270 -33.96 51.69 -24.06
CA ILE A 270 -35.42 51.65 -23.83
C ILE A 270 -35.83 50.28 -23.22
N PHE A 271 -36.85 50.34 -22.36
CA PHE A 271 -37.79 49.31 -21.84
C PHE A 271 -37.47 48.49 -20.57
N ALA A 272 -38.01 49.05 -19.47
CA ALA A 272 -38.57 48.36 -18.32
C ALA A 272 -39.91 47.66 -18.64
N GLY A 273 -40.20 46.59 -17.88
CA GLY A 273 -41.47 45.86 -17.81
C GLY A 273 -41.15 44.37 -17.63
N PHE A 274 -41.43 43.66 -16.53
CA PHE A 274 -42.65 43.61 -15.76
C PHE A 274 -42.35 42.94 -14.40
N LYS A 275 -43.06 43.33 -13.33
CA LYS A 275 -42.98 42.79 -11.97
C LYS A 275 -44.31 42.10 -11.64
N ARG A 276 -44.29 41.08 -10.76
CA ARG A 276 -45.42 40.37 -10.08
C ARG A 276 -46.13 39.31 -10.95
N LEU A 277 -46.52 38.12 -10.47
CA LEU A 277 -47.23 37.71 -9.24
C LEU A 277 -47.07 36.15 -9.15
N LEU A 278 -46.80 35.49 -8.02
CA LEU A 278 -47.81 34.90 -7.12
C LEU A 278 -47.13 34.13 -5.96
N SER A 279 -47.80 34.14 -4.82
CA SER A 279 -47.37 33.64 -3.52
C SER A 279 -48.27 32.52 -2.97
N SER A 280 -47.66 31.56 -2.27
CA SER A 280 -48.06 31.01 -0.94
C SER A 280 -49.20 29.98 -0.76
N LYS A 281 -48.91 29.08 0.22
CA LYS A 281 -49.78 28.24 1.12
C LYS A 281 -50.10 26.81 0.61
N SER A 282 -49.99 25.72 1.39
CA SER A 282 -50.27 25.51 2.83
C SER A 282 -49.51 24.32 3.47
N GLN A 283 -49.49 24.32 4.81
CA GLN A 283 -48.90 23.34 5.76
C GLN A 283 -49.82 22.15 6.13
N ALA A 284 -49.19 21.03 6.49
CA ALA A 284 -49.46 20.04 7.56
C ALA A 284 -50.89 19.48 7.84
N PHE A 285 -51.06 18.14 7.85
CA PHE A 285 -51.25 17.26 9.05
C PHE A 285 -51.73 15.84 8.65
N LEU A 286 -50.98 14.79 9.02
CA LEU A 286 -51.47 13.50 9.57
C LEU A 286 -50.27 12.60 9.98
N ARG A 287 -50.36 12.03 11.18
CA ARG A 287 -49.37 11.21 11.92
C ARG A 287 -49.80 9.73 11.95
N LEU A 288 -48.83 8.85 12.29
CA LEU A 288 -48.90 7.45 12.82
C LEU A 288 -49.05 6.35 11.74
N LEU A 289 -48.29 5.24 11.66
CA LEU A 289 -47.21 4.52 12.37
C LEU A 289 -46.38 3.80 11.25
N SER A 290 -45.05 3.64 11.24
CA SER A 290 -44.20 2.74 12.05
C SER A 290 -42.69 2.90 11.67
N VAL A 291 -41.83 3.01 12.69
CA VAL A 291 -40.43 2.51 12.88
C VAL A 291 -39.73 1.90 11.63
N ASP A 292 -38.57 2.38 11.12
CA ASP A 292 -37.21 2.22 11.69
C ASP A 292 -36.09 3.04 10.96
N MET A 293 -35.00 3.30 11.71
CA MET A 293 -33.61 3.70 11.35
C MET A 293 -33.27 5.06 10.69
N MET A 294 -32.60 5.89 11.51
CA MET A 294 -31.82 7.09 11.15
C MET A 294 -30.48 6.73 10.48
N HIS A 295 -30.17 7.36 9.35
CA HIS A 295 -28.79 7.60 8.91
C HIS A 295 -28.56 9.11 8.82
N THR A 296 -27.73 9.63 9.71
CA THR A 296 -27.33 11.04 9.77
C THR A 296 -26.08 11.23 8.90
N ARG A 297 -26.14 12.20 7.99
CA ARG A 297 -25.02 12.70 7.18
C ARG A 297 -23.89 13.20 8.07
N ILE A 298 -22.67 12.73 7.81
CA ILE A 298 -21.41 13.37 8.23
C ILE A 298 -20.62 13.72 6.96
N THR A 299 -20.01 14.90 7.02
CA THR A 299 -19.32 15.68 5.99
C THR A 299 -18.07 15.00 5.43
N THR A 300 -17.91 15.08 4.11
CA THR A 300 -16.80 14.55 3.31
C THR A 300 -15.51 15.36 3.50
N ASN A 301 -14.45 14.71 3.98
CA ASN A 301 -13.08 15.18 3.90
C ASN A 301 -12.35 14.34 2.84
N LYS A 302 -11.68 14.99 1.89
CA LYS A 302 -11.38 14.44 0.55
C LYS A 302 -9.95 13.87 0.37
N ASP A 303 -9.23 13.58 1.46
CA ASP A 303 -7.81 13.19 1.43
C ASP A 303 -7.51 11.75 1.88
N ILE A 304 -8.40 10.79 1.60
CA ILE A 304 -8.13 9.36 1.84
C ILE A 304 -8.72 8.55 0.68
N ASN A 305 -7.98 8.40 -0.42
CA ASN A 305 -8.47 7.65 -1.60
C ASN A 305 -7.48 6.60 -2.13
N VAL A 306 -6.69 5.98 -1.24
CA VAL A 306 -5.84 4.82 -1.59
C VAL A 306 -6.06 3.60 -0.68
N ILE A 307 -6.89 3.69 0.37
CA ILE A 307 -7.02 2.59 1.36
C ILE A 307 -8.44 1.99 1.47
N GLU A 308 -9.48 2.60 0.91
CA GLU A 308 -10.87 2.17 1.18
C GLU A 308 -11.48 1.07 0.28
N THR A 309 -10.69 0.30 -0.48
CA THR A 309 -11.25 -0.76 -1.37
C THR A 309 -10.87 -2.20 -1.00
N LEU A 310 -10.25 -2.47 0.17
CA LEU A 310 -9.81 -3.85 0.50
C LEU A 310 -10.15 -4.38 1.91
N MET A 311 -11.05 -3.74 2.65
CA MET A 311 -11.48 -4.29 3.94
C MET A 311 -12.91 -4.82 3.84
N ASP A 312 -13.04 -6.13 3.58
CA ASP A 312 -14.21 -6.93 3.98
C ASP A 312 -13.92 -8.44 3.81
N CYS A 313 -13.84 -9.13 4.97
CA CYS A 313 -13.96 -10.57 5.29
C CYS A 313 -12.91 -11.62 4.84
N ASP A 314 -12.12 -12.10 5.82
CA ASP A 314 -11.86 -13.50 6.27
C ASP A 314 -11.70 -14.66 5.25
N ILE A 315 -11.19 -14.40 4.05
CA ILE A 315 -10.76 -15.48 3.13
C ILE A 315 -9.40 -15.10 2.53
N ALA A 316 -8.38 -15.94 2.76
CA ALA A 316 -7.06 -15.79 2.14
C ALA A 316 -7.18 -15.94 0.62
N GLU A 317 -7.17 -14.83 -0.12
CA GLU A 317 -7.35 -14.78 -1.57
C GLU A 317 -6.09 -14.24 -2.26
N THR A 318 -5.68 -14.90 -3.34
CA THR A 318 -4.60 -14.52 -4.24
C THR A 318 -5.19 -14.08 -5.55
N THR A 319 -4.81 -12.90 -6.02
CA THR A 319 -5.30 -12.33 -7.28
C THR A 319 -4.18 -12.31 -8.32
N ILE A 320 -4.46 -12.87 -9.49
CA ILE A 320 -3.57 -12.84 -10.67
C ILE A 320 -4.22 -11.97 -11.74
N ILE A 321 -3.45 -11.03 -12.28
CA ILE A 321 -3.89 -10.08 -13.30
C ILE A 321 -3.04 -10.28 -14.58
N ALA A 322 -3.72 -10.57 -15.69
CA ALA A 322 -3.14 -10.78 -17.01
C ALA A 322 -3.06 -9.45 -17.82
N PRO A 323 -2.27 -9.37 -18.90
CA PRO A 323 -1.97 -8.10 -19.56
C PRO A 323 -3.22 -7.40 -20.14
N ASN A 324 -3.16 -6.07 -20.18
CA ASN A 324 -4.17 -5.08 -20.62
C ASN A 324 -5.25 -4.64 -19.60
N THR A 325 -4.87 -4.54 -18.33
CA THR A 325 -5.66 -3.82 -17.32
C THR A 325 -4.95 -2.51 -16.96
N TYR A 326 -5.22 -1.45 -17.71
CA TYR A 326 -4.97 -0.07 -17.28
C TYR A 326 -6.30 0.52 -16.83
N ASP A 327 -6.81 0.01 -15.71
CA ASP A 327 -7.86 0.67 -14.93
C ASP A 327 -7.82 0.12 -13.50
N PRO A 328 -7.49 0.92 -12.47
CA PRO A 328 -7.63 0.51 -11.08
C PRO A 328 -9.09 0.43 -10.62
N PHE A 329 -10.07 0.89 -11.41
CA PHE A 329 -11.49 0.71 -11.11
C PHE A 329 -12.03 -0.60 -11.70
N ILE A 330 -11.67 -1.74 -11.10
CA ILE A 330 -12.40 -2.99 -11.36
C ILE A 330 -13.67 -3.00 -10.50
N THR A 331 -14.82 -2.89 -11.17
CA THR A 331 -16.17 -3.10 -10.65
C THR A 331 -16.22 -4.32 -9.72
N ALA A 332 -16.71 -4.12 -8.51
CA ALA A 332 -16.89 -5.16 -7.50
C ALA A 332 -17.63 -6.38 -8.07
N VAL A 333 -16.95 -7.54 -8.13
CA VAL A 333 -17.63 -8.81 -8.28
C VAL A 333 -18.34 -9.09 -6.96
N ASN A 334 -19.65 -9.28 -7.02
CA ASN A 334 -20.53 -9.48 -5.88
C ASN A 334 -20.02 -10.64 -4.99
N LYS A 335 -19.53 -10.32 -3.78
CA LYS A 335 -18.77 -11.18 -2.86
C LYS A 335 -19.53 -12.39 -2.25
N ARG A 336 -20.76 -12.70 -2.70
CA ARG A 336 -21.62 -13.72 -2.05
C ARG A 336 -21.45 -15.16 -2.55
N THR A 337 -20.61 -15.46 -3.53
CA THR A 337 -20.64 -16.77 -4.22
C THR A 337 -19.33 -17.57 -4.29
N ALA A 338 -18.21 -17.11 -3.71
CA ALA A 338 -16.92 -17.78 -3.91
C ALA A 338 -16.48 -18.64 -2.71
N ARG A 339 -17.18 -19.75 -2.43
CA ARG A 339 -16.56 -20.87 -1.71
C ARG A 339 -15.78 -21.72 -2.71
N GLY A 340 -14.46 -21.54 -2.79
CA GLY A 340 -13.55 -22.43 -3.53
C GLY A 340 -13.71 -22.44 -5.06
N ILE A 341 -14.29 -21.40 -5.67
CA ILE A 341 -14.56 -21.33 -7.11
C ILE A 341 -13.62 -20.30 -7.76
N LYS A 342 -12.85 -20.75 -8.76
CA LYS A 342 -12.06 -19.91 -9.67
C LYS A 342 -13.00 -18.90 -10.37
N ALA A 343 -12.98 -17.64 -9.93
CA ALA A 343 -13.78 -16.57 -10.53
C ALA A 343 -12.97 -15.86 -11.62
N ARG A 344 -13.53 -15.75 -12.84
CA ARG A 344 -12.91 -15.05 -13.98
C ARG A 344 -13.74 -13.81 -14.32
N GLY A 345 -13.17 -12.63 -14.14
CA GLY A 345 -13.75 -11.36 -14.58
C GLY A 345 -13.13 -10.93 -15.90
N ALA A 346 -13.95 -10.52 -16.88
CA ALA A 346 -13.48 -9.94 -18.14
C ALA A 346 -13.29 -8.42 -17.98
N GLY A 347 -12.08 -7.92 -18.22
CA GLY A 347 -11.80 -6.49 -18.30
C GLY A 347 -12.09 -5.91 -19.69
N VAL A 348 -12.10 -4.57 -19.80
CA VAL A 348 -12.55 -3.83 -20.99
C VAL A 348 -11.61 -4.00 -22.21
N ASN A 349 -10.42 -4.59 -22.06
CA ASN A 349 -9.47 -4.82 -23.17
C ASN A 349 -8.77 -6.20 -23.14
N ARG A 350 -9.52 -7.29 -23.25
CA ARG A 350 -9.01 -8.70 -23.36
C ARG A 350 -8.19 -9.25 -22.17
N GLY A 351 -7.81 -8.42 -21.19
CA GLY A 351 -7.23 -8.85 -19.92
C GLY A 351 -8.26 -9.51 -18.98
N TYR A 352 -7.80 -10.34 -18.06
CA TYR A 352 -8.67 -11.02 -17.08
C TYR A 352 -8.02 -11.11 -15.69
N ARG A 353 -8.87 -11.19 -14.66
CA ARG A 353 -8.50 -11.41 -13.26
C ARG A 353 -8.85 -12.83 -12.83
N ILE A 354 -7.97 -13.49 -12.10
CA ILE A 354 -8.22 -14.78 -11.44
C ILE A 354 -8.00 -14.63 -9.93
N ALA A 355 -8.97 -15.09 -9.14
CA ALA A 355 -8.81 -15.25 -7.69
C ALA A 355 -8.70 -16.73 -7.31
N THR A 356 -7.80 -17.07 -6.37
CA THR A 356 -7.61 -18.43 -5.81
C THR A 356 -7.17 -18.38 -4.35
N SER A 357 -7.32 -19.48 -3.61
CA SER A 357 -6.76 -19.61 -2.25
C SER A 357 -5.31 -20.15 -2.24
N VAL A 358 -4.64 -20.00 -1.08
CA VAL A 358 -3.31 -20.58 -0.81
C VAL A 358 -3.35 -22.10 -0.95
N GLY A 359 -2.54 -22.64 -1.88
CA GLY A 359 -2.53 -24.06 -2.22
C GLY A 359 -3.62 -24.50 -3.23
N GLY A 360 -4.39 -23.56 -3.79
CA GLY A 360 -5.35 -23.85 -4.86
C GLY A 360 -4.69 -24.17 -6.21
N THR A 361 -5.41 -24.88 -7.09
CA THR A 361 -4.91 -25.33 -8.39
C THR A 361 -4.75 -24.15 -9.36
N LEU A 362 -3.50 -23.77 -9.64
CA LEU A 362 -3.12 -22.64 -10.49
C LEU A 362 -2.74 -23.04 -11.94
N THR A 363 -3.08 -24.25 -12.39
CA THR A 363 -2.57 -24.81 -13.66
C THR A 363 -3.04 -24.03 -14.90
N GLY A 364 -2.09 -23.76 -15.82
CA GLY A 364 -2.34 -23.22 -17.16
C GLY A 364 -2.45 -21.70 -17.30
N GLU A 365 -2.47 -20.93 -16.22
CA GLU A 365 -2.69 -19.47 -16.28
C GLU A 365 -1.54 -18.72 -15.56
N GLY A 366 -1.09 -17.61 -16.14
CA GLY A 366 -0.06 -16.74 -15.57
C GLY A 366 -0.45 -15.26 -15.62
N GLY A 367 0.28 -14.40 -14.90
CA GLY A 367 0.00 -12.97 -14.82
C GLY A 367 1.26 -12.12 -14.74
N ASP A 368 1.09 -10.83 -15.01
CA ASP A 368 2.16 -9.83 -14.92
C ASP A 368 2.17 -9.16 -13.53
N PHE A 369 1.01 -9.13 -12.88
CA PHE A 369 0.84 -8.68 -11.49
C PHE A 369 0.18 -9.78 -10.66
N ILE A 370 0.80 -10.09 -9.52
CA ILE A 370 0.28 -11.04 -8.55
C ILE A 370 0.15 -10.33 -7.20
N ILE A 371 -1.06 -10.32 -6.65
CA ILE A 371 -1.33 -9.80 -5.31
C ILE A 371 -1.63 -10.98 -4.40
N VAL A 372 -0.88 -11.07 -3.30
CA VAL A 372 -1.03 -12.07 -2.24
C VAL A 372 -1.58 -11.34 -1.02
N ASP A 373 -2.84 -11.61 -0.68
CA ASP A 373 -3.52 -11.00 0.45
C ASP A 373 -3.67 -12.04 1.58
N ASP A 374 -3.19 -11.68 2.77
CA ASP A 374 -3.22 -12.47 4.01
C ASP A 374 -3.06 -13.99 3.81
N PRO A 375 -1.89 -14.47 3.36
CA PRO A 375 -1.67 -15.89 3.04
C PRO A 375 -1.65 -16.81 4.28
N LEU A 376 -1.72 -16.24 5.47
CA LEU A 376 -1.78 -16.92 6.76
C LEU A 376 -2.77 -16.20 7.67
N SER A 377 -3.66 -16.95 8.33
CA SER A 377 -4.43 -16.43 9.45
C SER A 377 -3.61 -16.41 10.75
N PRO A 378 -3.99 -15.63 11.79
CA PRO A 378 -3.30 -15.61 13.08
C PRO A 378 -3.13 -17.00 13.71
N ALA A 379 -4.16 -17.85 13.63
CA ALA A 379 -4.09 -19.22 14.12
C ALA A 379 -3.11 -20.08 13.30
N GLN A 380 -3.14 -19.97 11.97
CA GLN A 380 -2.24 -20.73 11.09
C GLN A 380 -0.77 -20.32 11.27
N ALA A 381 -0.50 -19.04 11.54
CA ALA A 381 0.84 -18.53 11.70
C ALA A 381 1.59 -19.15 12.89
N LEU A 382 0.88 -19.67 13.88
CA LEU A 382 1.48 -20.36 15.03
C LEU A 382 1.93 -21.78 14.69
N SER A 383 1.38 -22.36 13.61
CA SER A 383 1.73 -23.70 13.15
C SER A 383 2.92 -23.70 12.20
N GLU A 384 4.01 -24.38 12.56
CA GLU A 384 5.17 -24.54 11.67
C GLU A 384 4.78 -25.18 10.33
N THR A 385 3.87 -26.14 10.35
CA THR A 385 3.38 -26.82 9.15
C THR A 385 2.66 -25.86 8.21
N PHE A 386 1.77 -25.01 8.71
CA PHE A 386 1.08 -24.02 7.86
C PHE A 386 2.03 -22.93 7.38
N ARG A 387 2.97 -22.46 8.22
CA ARG A 387 4.02 -21.54 7.79
C ARG A 387 4.83 -22.12 6.62
N LYS A 388 5.35 -23.35 6.77
CA LYS A 388 6.07 -24.07 5.71
C LYS A 388 5.22 -24.30 4.46
N ARG A 389 3.93 -24.56 4.63
CA ARG A 389 3.01 -24.72 3.50
C ARG A 389 2.87 -23.41 2.71
N ALA A 390 2.70 -22.28 3.39
CA ALA A 390 2.61 -20.97 2.74
C ALA A 390 3.92 -20.61 2.03
N THR A 391 5.08 -20.82 2.66
CA THR A 391 6.39 -20.55 2.04
C THR A 391 6.67 -21.47 0.84
N ASN A 392 6.39 -22.77 0.96
CA ASN A 392 6.55 -23.72 -0.15
C ASN A 392 5.61 -23.42 -1.31
N TRP A 393 4.33 -23.11 -1.02
CA TRP A 393 3.37 -22.72 -2.05
C TRP A 393 3.83 -21.45 -2.78
N PHE A 394 4.32 -20.45 -2.04
CA PHE A 394 4.84 -19.23 -2.62
C PHE A 394 6.01 -19.53 -3.58
N ASP A 395 7.02 -20.26 -3.11
CA ASP A 395 8.26 -20.51 -3.85
C ASP A 395 8.09 -21.45 -5.04
N GLN A 396 7.31 -22.52 -4.87
CA GLN A 396 7.21 -23.58 -5.88
C GLN A 396 6.04 -23.38 -6.84
N THR A 397 4.98 -22.71 -6.42
CA THR A 397 3.76 -22.56 -7.22
C THR A 397 3.56 -21.12 -7.66
N LEU A 398 3.43 -20.18 -6.73
CA LEU A 398 3.02 -18.81 -7.05
C LEU A 398 4.05 -18.08 -7.92
N VAL A 399 5.34 -18.15 -7.56
CA VAL A 399 6.42 -17.51 -8.34
C VAL A 399 6.52 -18.06 -9.77
N THR A 400 6.07 -19.30 -10.02
CA THR A 400 6.05 -19.87 -11.38
C THR A 400 4.95 -19.31 -12.27
N ARG A 401 3.93 -18.65 -11.69
CA ARG A 401 2.80 -18.06 -12.41
C ARG A 401 3.09 -16.66 -12.95
N LEU A 402 4.24 -16.10 -12.61
CA LEU A 402 4.68 -14.84 -13.17
C LEU A 402 5.10 -15.05 -14.63
N ASN A 403 4.41 -14.39 -15.57
CA ASN A 403 4.66 -14.56 -17.01
C ASN A 403 6.10 -14.20 -17.39
N ASP A 404 6.58 -13.06 -16.89
CA ASP A 404 7.96 -12.62 -17.02
C ASP A 404 8.57 -12.44 -15.63
N ARG A 405 9.55 -13.28 -15.28
CA ARG A 405 10.22 -13.22 -13.98
C ARG A 405 11.06 -11.95 -13.76
N LYS A 406 11.41 -11.22 -14.83
CA LYS A 406 12.19 -9.98 -14.79
C LYS A 406 11.29 -8.74 -14.71
N LYS A 407 10.11 -8.77 -15.32
CA LYS A 407 9.20 -7.61 -15.38
C LYS A 407 7.97 -7.71 -14.50
N GLY A 408 7.60 -8.92 -14.10
CA GLY A 408 6.39 -9.16 -13.32
C GLY A 408 6.54 -8.69 -11.88
N VAL A 409 5.44 -8.18 -11.33
CA VAL A 409 5.37 -7.62 -9.98
C VAL A 409 4.60 -8.56 -9.07
N ILE A 410 5.14 -8.80 -7.88
CA ILE A 410 4.43 -9.50 -6.80
C ILE A 410 4.27 -8.51 -5.66
N VAL A 411 3.02 -8.32 -5.23
CA VAL A 411 2.65 -7.55 -4.03
C VAL A 411 2.19 -8.52 -2.96
N LEU A 412 2.89 -8.57 -1.82
CA LEU A 412 2.40 -9.29 -0.64
C LEU A 412 1.89 -8.26 0.37
N VAL A 413 0.64 -8.44 0.79
CA VAL A 413 -0.03 -7.70 1.87
C VAL A 413 -0.36 -8.70 2.96
N MET A 414 0.20 -8.50 4.16
CA MET A 414 -0.13 -9.32 5.32
C MET A 414 0.20 -8.65 6.65
N HIS A 415 -0.43 -9.12 7.72
CA HIS A 415 0.04 -8.87 9.09
C HIS A 415 1.32 -9.67 9.43
N ARG A 416 2.19 -9.12 10.28
CA ARG A 416 3.31 -9.90 10.87
C ARG A 416 2.83 -10.78 12.02
N LEU A 417 2.44 -12.00 11.67
CA LEU A 417 1.80 -12.91 12.62
C LEU A 417 2.80 -13.79 13.40
N HIS A 418 4.02 -13.99 12.89
CA HIS A 418 5.03 -14.84 13.53
C HIS A 418 6.45 -14.44 13.09
N GLN A 419 7.48 -14.73 13.90
CA GLN A 419 8.86 -14.38 13.55
C GLN A 419 9.34 -15.04 12.27
N GLU A 420 8.93 -16.29 12.03
CA GLU A 420 9.23 -17.10 10.85
C GLU A 420 8.07 -17.16 9.84
N ASP A 421 7.24 -16.11 9.76
CA ASP A 421 6.17 -16.00 8.77
C ASP A 421 6.70 -15.85 7.32
N LEU A 422 5.78 -15.81 6.35
CA LEU A 422 6.15 -15.67 4.93
C LEU A 422 6.98 -14.41 4.67
N THR A 423 6.67 -13.31 5.36
CA THR A 423 7.49 -12.10 5.36
C THR A 423 8.96 -12.45 5.66
N ARG A 424 9.22 -13.09 6.80
CA ARG A 424 10.58 -13.37 7.25
C ARG A 424 11.30 -14.26 6.25
N HIS A 425 10.61 -15.28 5.73
CA HIS A 425 11.12 -16.15 4.69
C HIS A 425 11.58 -15.34 3.47
N LEU A 426 10.77 -14.40 2.98
CA LEU A 426 11.10 -13.57 1.82
C LEU A 426 12.27 -12.62 2.08
N LEU A 427 12.30 -11.98 3.25
CA LEU A 427 13.39 -11.07 3.65
C LEU A 427 14.70 -11.79 3.96
N SER A 428 14.65 -13.06 4.38
CA SER A 428 15.83 -13.87 4.69
C SER A 428 16.61 -14.33 3.45
N LYS A 429 16.05 -14.17 2.24
CA LYS A 429 16.70 -14.65 1.02
C LYS A 429 17.99 -13.87 0.72
N PRO A 430 19.05 -14.52 0.21
CA PRO A 430 20.40 -13.94 0.11
C PRO A 430 20.51 -12.65 -0.72
N LYS A 431 19.56 -12.41 -1.63
CA LYS A 431 19.56 -11.24 -2.54
C LYS A 431 18.52 -10.18 -2.16
N ASN A 432 17.84 -10.32 -1.00
CA ASN A 432 16.69 -9.53 -0.53
C ASN A 432 16.18 -8.46 -1.52
N ILE A 433 15.43 -8.91 -2.52
CA ILE A 433 14.90 -8.11 -3.64
C ILE A 433 13.56 -7.44 -3.31
N TRP A 434 13.18 -7.48 -2.03
CA TRP A 434 11.86 -7.08 -1.55
C TRP A 434 11.94 -5.70 -0.90
N HIS A 435 11.16 -4.76 -1.41
CA HIS A 435 10.92 -3.51 -0.72
C HIS A 435 9.91 -3.72 0.41
N HIS A 436 10.29 -3.46 1.67
CA HIS A 436 9.48 -3.74 2.85
C HIS A 436 8.94 -2.44 3.48
N ILE A 437 7.62 -2.29 3.54
CA ILE A 437 6.95 -1.21 4.27
C ILE A 437 6.19 -1.81 5.44
N CYS A 438 6.48 -1.39 6.67
CA CYS A 438 5.87 -1.91 7.89
C CYS A 438 5.09 -0.79 8.60
N LEU A 439 3.79 -0.99 8.82
CA LEU A 439 2.89 0.03 9.39
C LEU A 439 2.35 -0.40 10.76
N PRO A 440 3.03 -0.08 11.88
CA PRO A 440 2.50 -0.29 13.22
C PRO A 440 1.30 0.62 13.49
N MET A 441 0.42 0.19 14.39
CA MET A 441 -0.75 0.94 14.85
C MET A 441 -0.32 2.21 15.57
N ILE A 442 0.62 2.09 16.51
CA ILE A 442 1.24 3.20 17.22
C ILE A 442 2.66 3.34 16.67
N SER A 443 3.01 4.53 16.18
CA SER A 443 4.38 4.78 15.73
C SER A 443 5.37 4.72 16.89
N GLU A 444 6.40 3.88 16.81
CA GLU A 444 7.42 3.70 17.85
C GLU A 444 8.68 4.56 17.61
N ASN A 445 8.79 5.17 16.43
CA ASN A 445 9.95 5.97 16.04
C ASN A 445 9.63 7.47 16.16
N LYS A 446 10.65 8.27 16.52
CA LYS A 446 10.55 9.73 16.57
C LYS A 446 9.99 10.34 15.28
N GLU A 447 10.34 9.75 14.15
CA GLU A 447 9.76 10.02 12.84
C GLU A 447 9.67 8.70 12.07
N GLU A 448 8.48 8.15 11.94
CA GLU A 448 8.24 7.03 11.04
C GLU A 448 7.88 7.57 9.67
N ILE A 449 8.82 7.42 8.74
CA ILE A 449 8.75 7.99 7.42
C ILE A 449 8.55 6.86 6.42
N ILE A 450 7.36 6.77 5.84
CA ILE A 450 7.11 5.93 4.68
C ILE A 450 7.52 6.71 3.45
N TYR A 451 8.53 6.19 2.78
CA TYR A 451 8.92 6.73 1.50
C TYR A 451 8.02 6.18 0.40
N SER A 452 7.88 6.93 -0.69
CA SER A 452 7.44 6.34 -1.94
C SER A 452 8.43 5.24 -2.25
N ILE A 453 7.89 4.05 -2.50
CA ILE A 453 8.67 3.02 -3.16
C ILE A 453 9.12 3.70 -4.44
N LYS A 454 10.43 3.95 -4.58
CA LYS A 454 10.97 4.28 -5.89
C LYS A 454 10.48 3.14 -6.78
N LYS A 455 9.71 3.42 -7.83
CA LYS A 455 9.78 2.55 -9.01
C LYS A 455 11.26 2.27 -9.23
N PRO A 456 11.69 1.02 -9.50
CA PRO A 456 13.10 0.76 -9.65
C PRO A 456 13.64 1.65 -10.78
N ALA A 457 14.41 2.67 -10.43
CA ALA A 457 15.28 3.34 -11.36
C ALA A 457 16.53 2.46 -11.48
N LEU A 458 16.85 2.04 -12.71
CA LEU A 458 18.14 1.47 -13.06
C LEU A 458 19.28 2.33 -12.48
N SER A 459 20.43 1.70 -12.18
CA SER A 459 21.54 2.35 -11.46
C SER A 459 22.31 3.26 -12.38
N VAL A 460 22.71 4.42 -11.85
CA VAL A 460 23.96 5.06 -12.26
C VAL A 460 24.72 5.55 -11.01
N PRO A 461 26.04 5.28 -10.91
CA PRO A 461 26.84 5.56 -9.71
C PRO A 461 27.30 7.01 -9.63
N VAL A 462 27.33 7.58 -8.43
CA VAL A 462 27.91 8.90 -8.13
C VAL A 462 29.28 8.74 -7.47
N VAL A 463 30.32 9.23 -8.14
CA VAL A 463 31.64 9.48 -7.55
C VAL A 463 31.66 10.94 -7.10
N GLN A 464 31.75 11.21 -5.80
CA GLN A 464 32.02 12.56 -5.30
C GLN A 464 33.53 12.80 -5.17
N VAL A 465 34.03 13.83 -5.85
CA VAL A 465 35.34 14.44 -5.61
C VAL A 465 35.11 15.81 -5.00
N THR A 466 35.66 16.09 -3.82
CA THR A 466 35.77 17.46 -3.29
C THR A 466 37.22 17.77 -2.94
N ALA A 467 37.70 18.94 -3.39
CA ALA A 467 39.05 19.42 -3.10
C ALA A 467 39.03 20.44 -1.95
N THR A 468 39.46 19.97 -0.77
CA THR A 468 40.08 20.67 0.37
C THR A 468 39.19 21.62 1.22
N ARG A 469 39.02 21.42 2.54
CA ARG A 469 40.06 21.17 3.56
C ARG A 469 39.52 20.45 4.81
N ARG A 470 40.32 19.48 5.28
CA ARG A 470 40.27 18.65 6.51
C ARG A 470 39.29 17.46 6.53
N LEU A 471 39.92 16.30 6.33
CA LEU A 471 39.47 14.93 6.55
C LEU A 471 38.82 14.73 7.92
N TYR A 472 37.58 14.24 7.90
CA TYR A 472 37.17 13.13 8.76
C TYR A 472 36.65 12.03 7.83
N ASN A 473 37.25 10.84 7.91
CA ASN A 473 36.84 9.67 7.15
C ASN A 473 35.49 9.17 7.68
N THR A 474 34.42 9.44 6.96
CA THR A 474 33.19 8.64 7.05
C THR A 474 32.56 8.54 5.66
N THR A 475 32.54 7.33 5.12
CA THR A 475 31.84 6.94 3.88
C THR A 475 30.34 7.20 4.01
N ALA A 476 29.78 8.15 3.24
CA ALA A 476 28.34 8.31 3.08
C ALA A 476 28.01 8.43 1.58
N SER A 477 27.17 7.52 1.10
CA SER A 477 26.63 7.45 -0.27
C SER A 477 25.45 8.42 -0.40
N CYS A 478 25.49 9.31 -1.40
CA CYS A 478 24.41 10.27 -1.67
C CYS A 478 23.41 9.66 -2.67
N ALA A 479 22.43 8.91 -2.16
CA ALA A 479 21.22 8.56 -2.90
C ALA A 479 20.25 9.76 -2.90
N ALA A 480 19.61 10.07 -4.04
CA ALA A 480 18.54 11.08 -4.09
C ALA A 480 17.50 10.85 -2.98
N PRO A 481 17.07 11.90 -2.25
CA PRO A 481 16.23 11.76 -1.07
C PRO A 481 14.89 11.15 -1.47
N ALA A 482 14.48 10.13 -0.73
CA ALA A 482 13.25 9.41 -0.98
C ALA A 482 12.04 10.33 -0.65
N ILE A 483 11.02 10.35 -1.53
CA ILE A 483 9.80 11.16 -1.33
C ILE A 483 9.09 10.64 -0.10
N ILE A 484 8.83 11.47 0.90
CA ILE A 484 8.02 11.09 2.06
C ILE A 484 6.56 11.06 1.62
N LEU A 485 5.96 9.87 1.51
CA LEU A 485 4.52 9.73 1.23
C LEU A 485 3.68 9.95 2.48
N TYR A 486 4.24 9.60 3.63
CA TYR A 486 3.52 9.61 4.88
C TYR A 486 4.53 9.64 6.02
N SER A 487 4.35 10.56 6.95
CA SER A 487 5.18 10.71 8.13
C SER A 487 4.32 10.70 9.38
N ARG A 488 4.78 10.01 10.42
CA ARG A 488 4.17 10.02 11.75
C ARG A 488 5.18 10.38 12.82
N GLU A 489 4.71 11.12 13.81
CA GLU A 489 5.45 11.35 15.05
C GLU A 489 5.33 10.14 16.00
N GLU A 490 6.28 10.01 16.92
CA GLU A 490 6.24 8.98 17.97
C GLU A 490 4.92 9.02 18.75
N GLY A 491 4.27 7.87 18.87
CA GLY A 491 2.99 7.73 19.55
C GLY A 491 1.76 8.10 18.72
N GLN A 492 1.92 8.57 17.48
CA GLN A 492 0.80 8.85 16.57
C GLN A 492 0.17 7.54 16.06
N LEU A 493 -1.16 7.51 16.00
CA LEU A 493 -1.93 6.37 15.50
C LEU A 493 -1.92 6.31 13.97
N LEU A 494 -1.97 5.09 13.41
CA LEU A 494 -2.02 4.85 11.96
C LEU A 494 -3.28 5.44 11.30
N TYR A 495 -4.40 5.38 12.01
CA TYR A 495 -5.67 5.97 11.59
C TYR A 495 -6.39 6.54 12.81
N HIS A 496 -7.34 7.44 12.56
CA HIS A 496 -8.14 8.06 13.60
C HIS A 496 -9.07 7.02 14.23
N LEU A 497 -9.07 6.97 15.57
CA LEU A 497 -9.99 6.20 16.39
C LEU A 497 -10.81 7.19 17.22
N ASP A 498 -12.10 6.93 17.40
CA ASP A 498 -13.02 7.87 18.07
C ASP A 498 -12.59 8.18 19.52
N GLU A 499 -12.07 7.18 20.23
CA GLU A 499 -11.55 7.33 21.60
C GLU A 499 -10.00 7.34 21.65
N GLY A 500 -9.34 7.37 20.48
CA GLY A 500 -7.88 7.50 20.36
C GLY A 500 -7.11 6.40 21.11
N LYS A 501 -6.34 6.79 22.15
CA LYS A 501 -5.45 5.89 22.89
C LYS A 501 -6.20 4.92 23.82
N GLU A 502 -7.38 5.29 24.32
CA GLU A 502 -8.16 4.45 25.23
C GLU A 502 -8.67 3.20 24.51
N GLU A 503 -9.16 3.37 23.28
CA GLU A 503 -9.58 2.28 22.42
C GLU A 503 -8.42 1.33 22.09
N VAL A 504 -7.21 1.86 21.82
CA VAL A 504 -6.03 1.01 21.58
C VAL A 504 -5.68 0.16 22.80
N GLU A 505 -5.79 0.72 24.01
CA GLU A 505 -5.55 -0.04 25.23
C GLU A 505 -6.64 -1.09 25.45
N MET A 506 -7.90 -0.79 25.13
CA MET A 506 -8.99 -1.79 25.16
C MET A 506 -8.71 -2.95 24.19
N ILE A 507 -8.33 -2.64 22.95
CA ILE A 507 -7.96 -3.65 21.94
C ILE A 507 -6.78 -4.51 22.44
N LYS A 508 -5.78 -3.88 23.06
CA LYS A 508 -4.63 -4.60 23.62
C LYS A 508 -5.02 -5.51 24.79
N VAL A 509 -5.92 -5.06 25.66
CA VAL A 509 -6.46 -5.88 26.76
C VAL A 509 -7.27 -7.06 26.24
N GLU A 510 -8.02 -6.88 25.15
CA GLU A 510 -8.83 -7.94 24.56
C GLU A 510 -7.98 -8.98 23.81
N LEU A 511 -7.03 -8.53 22.98
CA LEU A 511 -6.18 -9.40 22.16
C LEU A 511 -5.00 -9.99 22.91
N GLY A 512 -4.56 -9.35 24.00
CA GLY A 512 -3.32 -9.65 24.70
C GLY A 512 -2.09 -9.09 24.00
N SER A 513 -1.01 -8.86 24.76
CA SER A 513 0.20 -8.19 24.30
C SER A 513 0.90 -8.93 23.15
N TYR A 514 0.91 -10.26 23.15
CA TYR A 514 1.53 -11.04 22.07
C TYR A 514 0.81 -10.83 20.73
N ALA A 515 -0.52 -11.01 20.71
CA ALA A 515 -1.29 -10.86 19.48
C ALA A 515 -1.36 -9.39 19.04
N PHE A 516 -1.41 -8.44 19.98
CA PHE A 516 -1.33 -7.02 19.70
C PHE A 516 0.02 -6.64 19.09
N ALA A 517 1.14 -7.12 19.64
CA ALA A 517 2.47 -6.87 19.10
C ALA A 517 2.60 -7.36 17.66
N ALA A 518 2.08 -8.55 17.37
CA ALA A 518 2.06 -9.13 16.03
C ALA A 518 1.11 -8.39 15.07
N GLN A 519 -0.19 -8.31 15.37
CA GLN A 519 -1.23 -7.85 14.44
C GLN A 519 -1.34 -6.32 14.34
N TYR A 520 -1.07 -5.59 15.42
CA TYR A 520 -1.21 -4.14 15.47
C TYR A 520 0.15 -3.46 15.35
N GLN A 521 1.16 -3.89 16.09
CA GLN A 521 2.50 -3.28 16.03
C GLN A 521 3.44 -3.88 14.99
N GLN A 522 3.02 -4.92 14.26
CA GLN A 522 3.83 -5.58 13.23
C GLN A 522 5.18 -6.14 13.75
N ASN A 523 5.26 -6.40 15.05
CA ASN A 523 6.45 -6.84 15.78
C ASN A 523 6.18 -8.17 16.49
N PRO A 524 6.22 -9.30 15.77
CA PRO A 524 5.95 -10.61 16.36
C PRO A 524 7.06 -10.96 17.36
N LEU A 525 6.66 -11.18 18.61
CA LEU A 525 7.57 -11.53 19.70
C LEU A 525 8.06 -12.99 19.53
N PRO A 526 9.29 -13.31 19.99
CA PRO A 526 9.78 -14.68 19.96
C PRO A 526 8.94 -15.56 20.89
N LEU A 527 8.62 -16.77 20.45
CA LEU A 527 7.94 -17.76 21.30
C LEU A 527 8.75 -18.08 22.57
N SER A 528 10.09 -18.00 22.48
CA SER A 528 11.00 -18.21 23.60
C SER A 528 11.01 -17.08 24.65
N SER A 529 10.29 -15.97 24.42
CA SER A 529 10.25 -14.83 25.36
C SER A 529 9.35 -15.04 26.59
N GLY A 530 8.84 -16.26 26.80
CA GLY A 530 7.89 -16.58 27.87
C GLY A 530 6.51 -16.01 27.55
N ILE A 531 5.66 -16.83 26.91
CA ILE A 531 4.33 -16.41 26.45
C ILE A 531 3.47 -15.95 27.63
N ILE A 532 3.62 -16.57 28.80
CA ILE A 532 2.99 -16.18 30.06
C ILE A 532 4.06 -15.64 31.00
N LYS A 533 3.78 -14.48 31.61
CA LYS A 533 4.64 -13.91 32.65
C LYS A 533 4.17 -14.32 34.05
N GLN A 534 5.12 -14.52 34.95
CA GLN A 534 4.83 -14.98 36.31
C GLN A 534 3.92 -13.98 37.07
N GLU A 535 4.09 -12.68 36.86
CA GLU A 535 3.28 -11.63 37.50
C GLU A 535 1.80 -11.59 37.06
N TRP A 536 1.47 -12.24 35.93
CA TRP A 536 0.10 -12.36 35.43
C TRP A 536 -0.70 -13.39 36.24
N LEU A 537 -0.02 -14.44 36.72
CA LEU A 537 -0.62 -15.48 37.57
C LEU A 537 -0.83 -14.93 39.00
N LYS A 538 -2.07 -14.57 39.32
CA LYS A 538 -2.42 -14.02 40.64
C LYS A 538 -2.47 -15.13 41.69
N ARG A 539 -2.37 -14.74 42.96
CA ARG A 539 -2.33 -15.68 44.10
C ARG A 539 -3.55 -15.56 44.99
N TYR A 540 -4.03 -16.68 45.52
CA TYR A 540 -5.01 -16.73 46.60
C TYR A 540 -4.48 -17.56 47.79
N ARG A 541 -4.89 -17.20 49.02
CA ARG A 541 -4.44 -17.87 50.25
C ARG A 541 -5.45 -18.89 50.80
N SER A 542 -6.72 -18.59 50.68
CA SER A 542 -7.84 -19.45 51.08
C SER A 542 -8.76 -19.65 49.89
N PHE A 543 -9.43 -20.80 49.86
CA PHE A 543 -10.49 -21.01 48.87
C PHE A 543 -11.52 -19.89 48.97
N PRO A 544 -12.10 -19.45 47.84
CA PRO A 544 -13.22 -18.52 47.86
C PRO A 544 -14.42 -19.10 48.62
N ASP A 545 -15.14 -18.25 49.36
CA ASP A 545 -16.25 -18.67 50.24
C ASP A 545 -17.45 -19.28 49.50
N ASN A 546 -17.53 -19.08 48.17
CA ASN A 546 -18.57 -19.66 47.32
C ASN A 546 -17.96 -20.23 46.02
N LEU A 547 -17.65 -21.53 46.04
CA LEU A 547 -17.21 -22.28 44.86
C LEU A 547 -18.42 -22.59 43.95
N SER A 548 -18.96 -21.55 43.31
CA SER A 548 -19.96 -21.72 42.26
C SER A 548 -19.28 -22.16 40.96
N TYR A 549 -19.92 -23.06 40.20
CA TYR A 549 -19.48 -23.52 38.87
C TYR A 549 -18.08 -24.17 38.83
N VAL A 550 -17.82 -25.10 39.76
CA VAL A 550 -16.60 -25.92 39.70
C VAL A 550 -16.59 -26.73 38.40
N THR A 551 -15.50 -26.66 37.64
CA THR A 551 -15.35 -27.35 36.37
C THR A 551 -14.05 -28.15 36.38
N GLN A 552 -14.10 -29.40 35.95
CA GLN A 552 -12.93 -30.23 35.76
C GLN A 552 -12.60 -30.32 34.28
N SER A 553 -11.33 -30.17 33.94
CA SER A 553 -10.86 -30.30 32.56
C SER A 553 -9.84 -31.43 32.49
N TRP A 554 -10.18 -32.47 31.75
CA TRP A 554 -9.35 -33.66 31.60
C TRP A 554 -8.66 -33.66 30.23
N ASP A 555 -7.34 -33.76 30.28
CA ASP A 555 -6.52 -34.26 29.18
C ASP A 555 -6.12 -35.70 29.50
N THR A 556 -6.36 -36.63 28.57
CA THR A 556 -6.24 -38.07 28.85
C THR A 556 -5.18 -38.72 27.98
N ALA A 557 -4.30 -39.49 28.62
CA ALA A 557 -3.30 -40.31 27.94
C ALA A 557 -3.63 -41.81 28.05
N VAL A 558 -3.12 -42.58 27.09
CA VAL A 558 -3.39 -44.03 26.95
C VAL A 558 -2.29 -44.91 27.58
N SER A 559 -1.06 -44.40 27.75
CA SER A 559 0.11 -45.24 28.07
C SER A 559 0.76 -44.89 29.41
N THR A 560 1.35 -45.89 30.05
CA THR A 560 2.13 -45.78 31.30
C THR A 560 3.65 -45.71 31.12
N SER A 561 4.17 -45.69 29.88
CA SER A 561 5.62 -45.66 29.60
C SER A 561 6.31 -44.34 29.99
N ASP A 562 7.63 -44.31 30.22
CA ASP A 562 8.33 -43.07 30.61
C ASP A 562 8.29 -41.96 29.53
N ALA A 563 8.13 -42.35 28.27
CA ALA A 563 7.95 -41.44 27.14
C ALA A 563 6.48 -41.02 26.91
N SER A 564 5.51 -41.61 27.61
CA SER A 564 4.10 -41.26 27.43
C SER A 564 3.70 -39.96 28.13
N ASN A 565 2.67 -39.34 27.56
CA ASN A 565 1.91 -38.24 28.13
C ASN A 565 1.24 -38.64 29.45
N PHE A 566 1.02 -37.66 30.32
CA PHE A 566 0.28 -37.86 31.56
C PHE A 566 -1.22 -37.66 31.32
N SER A 567 -2.05 -38.36 32.09
CA SER A 567 -3.44 -37.96 32.25
C SER A 567 -3.49 -36.85 33.30
N VAL A 568 -4.05 -35.70 32.93
CA VAL A 568 -4.13 -34.51 33.78
C VAL A 568 -5.58 -34.07 33.96
N CYS A 569 -5.93 -33.71 35.19
CA CYS A 569 -7.14 -32.99 35.52
C CYS A 569 -6.80 -31.67 36.19
N THR A 570 -7.23 -30.56 35.60
CA THR A 570 -7.24 -29.25 36.27
C THR A 570 -8.66 -28.96 36.76
N THR A 571 -8.79 -28.61 38.05
CA THR A 571 -10.08 -28.28 38.67
C THR A 571 -10.16 -26.78 38.90
N TRP A 572 -11.20 -26.14 38.37
CA TRP A 572 -11.34 -24.69 38.35
C TRP A 572 -12.65 -24.23 38.98
N ALA A 573 -12.67 -23.04 39.56
CA ALA A 573 -13.91 -22.31 39.87
C ALA A 573 -13.92 -20.95 39.15
N LYS A 574 -15.08 -20.56 38.65
CA LYS A 574 -15.33 -19.21 38.12
C LYS A 574 -16.17 -18.43 39.13
N ILE A 575 -15.64 -17.30 39.58
CA ILE A 575 -16.37 -16.37 40.44
C ILE A 575 -16.31 -15.00 39.77
N ASP A 576 -17.49 -14.50 39.42
CA ASP A 576 -17.64 -13.34 38.53
C ASP A 576 -16.87 -13.52 37.22
N ASN A 577 -15.80 -12.75 37.03
CA ASN A 577 -14.91 -12.82 35.86
C ASN A 577 -13.48 -13.25 36.25
N LYS A 578 -13.32 -14.00 37.35
CA LYS A 578 -12.05 -14.52 37.86
C LYS A 578 -12.07 -16.05 37.88
N PHE A 579 -10.94 -16.65 37.51
CA PHE A 579 -10.77 -18.09 37.36
C PHE A 579 -9.74 -18.59 38.38
N TYR A 580 -10.17 -19.45 39.28
CA TYR A 580 -9.35 -19.97 40.37
C TYR A 580 -8.99 -21.43 40.09
N LEU A 581 -7.71 -21.75 39.96
CA LEU A 581 -7.21 -23.11 39.89
C LEU A 581 -7.19 -23.71 41.29
N LEU A 582 -8.07 -24.68 41.55
CA LEU A 582 -8.30 -25.27 42.86
C LEU A 582 -7.41 -26.50 43.10
N ASP A 583 -7.23 -27.32 42.07
CA ASP A 583 -6.50 -28.59 42.16
C ASP A 583 -5.92 -28.99 40.80
N VAL A 584 -4.79 -29.68 40.83
CA VAL A 584 -4.18 -30.31 39.65
C VAL A 584 -3.83 -31.74 40.01
N TYR A 585 -4.46 -32.68 39.31
CA TYR A 585 -4.12 -34.09 39.38
C TYR A 585 -3.36 -34.49 38.13
N ARG A 586 -2.23 -35.18 38.30
CA ARG A 586 -1.37 -35.63 37.21
C ARG A 586 -0.85 -37.03 37.49
N ALA A 587 -1.13 -37.99 36.61
CA ALA A 587 -0.64 -39.36 36.75
C ALA A 587 -0.61 -40.10 35.41
N LYS A 588 0.27 -41.11 35.30
CA LYS A 588 0.25 -42.06 34.20
C LYS A 588 -0.66 -43.23 34.58
N LEU A 589 -1.80 -43.34 33.90
CA LEU A 589 -2.85 -44.29 34.27
C LEU A 589 -3.26 -45.12 33.06
N GLU A 590 -3.42 -46.42 33.29
CA GLU A 590 -4.20 -47.28 32.39
C GLU A 590 -5.69 -46.99 32.54
N TYR A 591 -6.47 -47.29 31.50
CA TYR A 591 -7.89 -46.93 31.39
C TYR A 591 -8.76 -47.23 32.63
N PRO A 592 -8.72 -48.43 33.26
CA PRO A 592 -9.55 -48.71 34.43
C PRO A 592 -9.26 -47.79 35.62
N LYS A 593 -7.98 -47.48 35.86
CA LYS A 593 -7.56 -46.57 36.93
C LYS A 593 -7.89 -45.13 36.58
N LEU A 594 -7.80 -44.74 35.31
CA LEU A 594 -8.22 -43.41 34.85
C LEU A 594 -9.69 -43.17 35.21
N LYS A 595 -10.59 -44.11 34.87
CA LYS A 595 -12.02 -44.03 35.21
C LYS A 595 -12.25 -43.88 36.72
N GLU A 596 -11.59 -44.71 37.54
CA GLU A 596 -11.68 -44.62 39.00
C GLU A 596 -11.28 -43.23 39.51
N GLN A 597 -10.22 -42.65 38.95
CA GLN A 597 -9.75 -41.32 39.34
C GLN A 597 -10.69 -40.20 38.90
N VAL A 598 -11.31 -40.30 37.72
CA VAL A 598 -12.36 -39.34 37.31
C VAL A 598 -13.51 -39.35 38.31
N LEU A 599 -14.02 -40.53 38.67
CA LEU A 599 -15.11 -40.67 39.63
C LEU A 599 -14.73 -40.15 41.02
N SER A 600 -13.51 -40.44 41.48
CA SER A 600 -12.98 -39.98 42.77
C SER A 600 -12.87 -38.45 42.84
N LEU A 601 -12.30 -37.82 41.81
CA LEU A 601 -12.19 -36.36 41.76
C LEU A 601 -13.54 -35.69 41.56
N ALA A 602 -14.46 -36.28 40.79
CA ALA A 602 -15.82 -35.78 40.66
C ALA A 602 -16.59 -35.85 41.99
N ALA A 603 -16.43 -36.92 42.76
CA ALA A 603 -17.04 -37.05 44.09
C ALA A 603 -16.46 -36.02 45.09
N ARG A 604 -15.16 -35.72 45.00
CA ARG A 604 -14.50 -34.74 45.86
C ARG A 604 -14.97 -33.31 45.59
N TRP A 605 -15.03 -32.93 44.32
CA TRP A 605 -15.20 -31.53 43.90
C TRP A 605 -16.62 -31.18 43.46
N THR A 606 -17.49 -32.18 43.27
CA THR A 606 -18.88 -32.01 42.81
C THR A 606 -19.00 -31.05 41.63
N PRO A 607 -18.30 -31.32 40.51
CA PRO A 607 -18.19 -30.37 39.41
C PRO A 607 -19.54 -30.18 38.71
N TYR A 608 -19.81 -28.93 38.32
CA TYR A 608 -20.90 -28.55 37.43
C TYR A 608 -20.70 -29.06 36.00
N ALA A 609 -19.44 -29.17 35.56
CA ALA A 609 -19.08 -29.69 34.25
C ALA A 609 -17.74 -30.44 34.30
N ILE A 610 -17.64 -31.53 33.54
CA ILE A 610 -16.40 -32.29 33.33
C ILE A 610 -16.10 -32.29 31.84
N LEU A 611 -15.09 -31.53 31.44
CA LEU A 611 -14.62 -31.43 30.06
C LEU A 611 -13.64 -32.57 29.80
N ILE A 612 -13.84 -33.31 28.72
CA ILE A 612 -12.94 -34.39 28.31
C ILE A 612 -12.66 -34.25 26.81
N GLU A 613 -11.38 -34.19 26.43
CA GLU A 613 -10.99 -34.20 25.01
C GLU A 613 -11.38 -35.55 24.37
N ALA A 614 -12.18 -35.52 23.30
CA ALA A 614 -12.62 -36.69 22.57
C ALA A 614 -11.58 -37.20 21.56
N LYS A 615 -10.40 -37.53 22.08
CA LYS A 615 -9.33 -38.15 21.32
C LYS A 615 -8.84 -39.42 22.01
N THR A 616 -8.70 -40.50 21.24
CA THR A 616 -8.18 -41.79 21.75
C THR A 616 -8.92 -42.27 23.02
N SER A 617 -8.25 -42.38 24.18
CA SER A 617 -8.85 -42.81 25.46
C SER A 617 -10.03 -41.98 25.90
N GLY A 618 -10.04 -40.68 25.56
CA GLY A 618 -11.11 -39.77 25.93
C GLY A 618 -12.46 -40.12 25.31
N GLN A 619 -12.49 -40.64 24.08
CA GLN A 619 -13.74 -41.07 23.43
C GLN A 619 -14.39 -42.24 24.17
N GLN A 620 -13.59 -43.25 24.53
CA GLN A 620 -14.08 -44.41 25.27
C GLN A 620 -14.57 -43.99 26.67
N LEU A 621 -13.81 -43.14 27.34
CA LEU A 621 -14.13 -42.63 28.67
C LEU A 621 -15.44 -41.81 28.65
N VAL A 622 -15.62 -40.93 27.66
CA VAL A 622 -16.85 -40.13 27.49
C VAL A 622 -18.05 -41.04 27.26
N GLN A 623 -17.95 -42.03 26.37
CA GLN A 623 -19.05 -42.96 26.11
C GLN A 623 -19.44 -43.77 27.35
N GLU A 624 -18.46 -44.31 28.07
CA GLU A 624 -18.71 -45.13 29.25
C GLU A 624 -19.25 -44.32 30.43
N LEU A 625 -18.73 -43.11 30.67
CA LEU A 625 -19.22 -42.23 31.73
C LEU A 625 -20.64 -41.72 31.43
N LYS A 626 -20.94 -41.33 30.18
CA LYS A 626 -22.30 -40.93 29.78
C LYS A 626 -23.32 -42.07 29.90
N ALA A 627 -22.89 -43.32 29.71
CA ALA A 627 -23.78 -44.49 29.79
C ALA A 627 -24.01 -44.99 31.23
N ASN A 628 -23.02 -44.83 32.12
CA ASN A 628 -23.01 -45.47 33.44
C ASN A 628 -22.98 -44.50 34.62
N SER A 629 -23.07 -43.19 34.40
CA SER A 629 -23.08 -42.18 35.46
C SER A 629 -23.91 -40.95 35.08
N ASP A 630 -24.42 -40.25 36.08
CA ASP A 630 -25.11 -38.96 35.91
C ASP A 630 -24.14 -37.76 35.92
N LEU A 631 -22.85 -38.01 35.65
CA LEU A 631 -21.85 -36.94 35.64
C LEU A 631 -22.07 -35.98 34.47
N PRO A 632 -21.84 -34.67 34.66
CA PRO A 632 -22.05 -33.66 33.63
C PRO A 632 -20.88 -33.63 32.63
N ILE A 633 -20.76 -34.67 31.81
CA ILE A 633 -19.67 -34.83 30.84
C ILE A 633 -19.91 -33.97 29.59
N ILE A 634 -18.95 -33.11 29.28
CA ILE A 634 -18.90 -32.32 28.05
C ILE A 634 -17.72 -32.78 27.20
N GLU A 635 -18.03 -33.12 25.97
CA GLU A 635 -17.07 -33.61 25.00
C GLU A 635 -16.41 -32.43 24.27
N ILE A 636 -15.08 -32.38 24.24
CA ILE A 636 -14.31 -31.32 23.57
C ILE A 636 -13.57 -31.90 22.37
N VAL A 637 -13.68 -31.23 21.22
CA VAL A 637 -12.93 -31.58 20.01
C VAL A 637 -12.04 -30.38 19.64
N PRO A 638 -10.71 -30.48 19.79
CA PRO A 638 -9.82 -29.41 19.37
C PRO A 638 -9.75 -29.34 17.85
N HIS A 639 -9.91 -28.14 17.29
CA HIS A 639 -9.81 -27.88 15.85
C HIS A 639 -8.46 -27.29 15.43
N ASP A 640 -7.87 -26.45 16.29
CA ASP A 640 -6.58 -25.77 16.07
C ASP A 640 -5.41 -26.54 16.70
N ASP A 641 -4.18 -26.22 16.26
CA ASP A 641 -2.99 -26.77 16.90
C ASP A 641 -2.80 -26.25 18.34
N LYS A 642 -1.98 -26.98 19.11
CA LYS A 642 -1.84 -26.73 20.56
C LYS A 642 -1.41 -25.29 20.86
N LEU A 643 -0.40 -24.81 20.13
CA LEU A 643 0.15 -23.47 20.32
C LEU A 643 -0.87 -22.39 19.96
N ALA A 644 -1.64 -22.54 18.87
CA ALA A 644 -2.74 -21.63 18.54
C ALA A 644 -3.79 -21.57 19.63
N ARG A 645 -4.21 -22.72 20.18
CA ARG A 645 -5.17 -22.75 21.29
C ARG A 645 -4.61 -22.09 22.56
N PHE A 646 -3.33 -22.24 22.84
CA PHE A 646 -2.67 -21.58 23.98
C PHE A 646 -2.67 -20.06 23.83
N HIS A 647 -2.30 -19.53 22.68
CA HIS A 647 -2.30 -18.08 22.44
C HIS A 647 -3.69 -17.44 22.60
N GLN A 648 -4.76 -18.17 22.31
CA GLN A 648 -6.13 -17.67 22.48
C GLN A 648 -6.49 -17.38 23.95
N ILE A 649 -5.84 -18.02 24.93
CA ILE A 649 -6.16 -17.85 26.36
C ILE A 649 -5.22 -16.88 27.08
N VAL A 650 -4.12 -16.47 26.45
CA VAL A 650 -3.15 -15.51 26.99
C VAL A 650 -3.82 -14.22 27.50
N PRO A 651 -4.79 -13.59 26.81
CA PRO A 651 -5.40 -12.34 27.30
C PRO A 651 -6.13 -12.50 28.63
N MET A 652 -6.70 -13.69 28.87
CA MET A 652 -7.38 -14.00 30.14
C MET A 652 -6.38 -14.11 31.29
N ILE A 653 -5.21 -14.69 31.04
CA ILE A 653 -4.13 -14.77 32.04
C ILE A 653 -3.50 -13.39 32.26
N GLU A 654 -3.14 -12.71 31.18
CA GLU A 654 -2.49 -11.40 31.17
C GLU A 654 -3.30 -10.32 31.89
N SER A 655 -4.63 -10.32 31.73
CA SER A 655 -5.53 -9.41 32.46
C SER A 655 -5.61 -9.67 33.97
N GLY A 656 -4.84 -10.62 34.50
CA GLY A 656 -4.74 -10.91 35.94
C GLY A 656 -6.01 -11.57 36.50
N LYS A 657 -6.80 -12.23 35.65
CA LYS A 657 -8.05 -12.91 36.05
C LYS A 657 -7.84 -14.35 36.48
N VAL A 658 -6.64 -14.91 36.29
CA VAL A 658 -6.30 -16.29 36.65
C VAL A 658 -5.55 -16.32 37.98
N PHE A 659 -6.05 -17.12 38.92
CA PHE A 659 -5.59 -17.21 40.29
C PHE A 659 -5.12 -18.62 40.63
N LEU A 660 -3.87 -18.74 41.08
CA LEU A 660 -3.24 -19.97 41.58
C LEU A 660 -3.17 -19.91 43.11
N PRO A 661 -3.13 -21.06 43.80
CA PRO A 661 -2.95 -21.07 45.24
C PRO A 661 -1.57 -20.50 45.60
N HIS A 662 -1.44 -19.99 46.82
CA HIS A 662 -0.15 -19.56 47.35
C HIS A 662 0.78 -20.76 47.57
N GLN A 663 0.22 -21.93 47.91
CA GLN A 663 0.94 -23.17 48.15
C GLN A 663 0.09 -24.36 47.69
N ALA A 664 0.67 -25.25 46.92
CA ALA A 664 0.15 -26.59 46.63
C ALA A 664 1.29 -27.51 46.21
N VAL A 665 1.14 -28.83 46.40
CA VAL A 665 2.20 -29.81 46.08
C VAL A 665 2.51 -29.84 44.59
N TRP A 666 1.51 -29.65 43.74
CA TRP A 666 1.61 -29.66 42.28
C TRP A 666 2.03 -28.29 41.68
N LEU A 667 2.11 -27.25 42.49
CA LEU A 667 2.17 -25.86 42.02
C LEU A 667 3.43 -25.55 41.22
N SER A 668 4.60 -26.00 41.69
CA SER A 668 5.89 -25.75 41.02
C SER A 668 5.95 -26.38 39.64
N ASP A 669 5.46 -27.61 39.53
CA ASP A 669 5.47 -28.38 38.29
C ASP A 669 4.50 -27.79 37.27
N PHE A 670 3.32 -27.34 37.74
CA PHE A 670 2.36 -26.63 36.92
C PHE A 670 2.91 -25.30 36.39
N GLU A 671 3.52 -24.49 37.26
CA GLU A 671 4.09 -23.19 36.88
C GLU A 671 5.24 -23.32 35.91
N TYR A 672 6.13 -24.29 36.14
CA TYR A 672 7.21 -24.58 35.21
C TYR A 672 6.64 -24.92 33.83
N GLU A 673 5.61 -25.77 33.76
CA GLU A 673 5.02 -26.18 32.49
C GLU A 673 4.36 -25.02 31.75
N ILE A 674 3.53 -24.21 32.43
CA ILE A 674 2.79 -23.12 31.79
C ILE A 674 3.67 -21.92 31.40
N LEU A 675 4.73 -21.63 32.17
CA LEU A 675 5.64 -20.51 31.92
C LEU A 675 6.68 -20.83 30.83
N MET A 676 7.07 -22.11 30.70
CA MET A 676 8.08 -22.55 29.75
C MET A 676 7.48 -23.13 28.46
N PHE A 677 6.15 -23.28 28.36
CA PHE A 677 5.50 -23.72 27.13
C PHE A 677 5.83 -22.76 25.96
N PRO A 678 6.16 -23.26 24.75
CA PRO A 678 6.08 -24.65 24.28
C PRO A 678 7.37 -25.49 24.42
N GLU A 679 8.39 -25.00 25.13
CA GLU A 679 9.72 -25.64 25.22
C GLU A 679 9.78 -26.79 26.25
N THR A 680 8.65 -27.13 26.87
CA THR A 680 8.56 -28.16 27.91
C THR A 680 8.45 -29.56 27.31
N ARG A 681 9.02 -30.55 28.00
CA ARG A 681 8.94 -31.97 27.58
C ARG A 681 7.49 -32.49 27.57
N HIS A 682 6.66 -31.96 28.45
CA HIS A 682 5.25 -32.31 28.60
C HIS A 682 4.42 -31.04 28.49
N ASP A 683 3.20 -31.17 27.97
CA ASP A 683 2.24 -30.10 27.77
C ASP A 683 0.82 -30.46 28.25
N ASP A 684 0.67 -31.59 28.94
CA ASP A 684 -0.62 -32.15 29.35
C ASP A 684 -1.37 -31.22 30.35
N GLN A 685 -0.64 -30.52 31.23
CA GLN A 685 -1.24 -29.53 32.15
C GLN A 685 -1.65 -28.25 31.41
N VAL A 686 -0.88 -27.89 30.38
CA VAL A 686 -1.21 -26.78 29.49
C VAL A 686 -2.45 -27.11 28.67
N ASP A 687 -2.54 -28.29 28.06
CA ASP A 687 -3.70 -28.73 27.28
C ASP A 687 -4.98 -28.72 28.11
N SER A 688 -4.92 -29.29 29.32
CA SER A 688 -6.04 -29.27 30.27
C SER A 688 -6.47 -27.83 30.65
N THR A 689 -5.51 -26.93 30.89
CA THR A 689 -5.78 -25.52 31.22
C THR A 689 -6.41 -24.76 30.06
N VAL A 690 -5.84 -24.91 28.86
CA VAL A 690 -6.34 -24.29 27.63
C VAL A 690 -7.75 -24.73 27.33
N GLN A 691 -8.04 -26.02 27.44
CA GLN A 691 -9.38 -26.58 27.24
C GLN A 691 -10.41 -25.89 28.16
N TYR A 692 -10.11 -25.74 29.45
CA TYR A 692 -11.00 -25.05 30.38
C TYR A 692 -11.21 -23.58 30.01
N LEU A 693 -10.13 -22.83 29.79
CA LEU A 693 -10.19 -21.40 29.54
C LEU A 693 -10.88 -21.07 28.20
N GLN A 694 -10.69 -21.89 27.16
CA GLN A 694 -11.43 -21.76 25.90
C GLN A 694 -12.93 -22.04 26.08
N TRP A 695 -13.27 -23.11 26.79
CA TRP A 695 -14.66 -23.50 27.03
C TRP A 695 -15.42 -22.42 27.82
N ILE A 696 -14.81 -21.89 28.89
CA ILE A 696 -15.49 -20.89 29.73
C ILE A 696 -15.61 -19.53 29.01
N ARG A 697 -14.64 -19.17 28.16
CA ARG A 697 -14.72 -17.97 27.31
C ARG A 697 -15.92 -18.05 26.36
N ASN A 698 -16.07 -19.17 25.65
CA ASN A 698 -17.17 -19.36 24.69
C ASN A 698 -18.54 -19.44 25.37
N ASN A 699 -18.62 -20.02 26.58
CA ASN A 699 -19.88 -20.11 27.32
C ASN A 699 -20.29 -18.84 28.07
N THR A 700 -19.42 -17.83 28.16
CA THR A 700 -19.79 -16.54 28.77
C THR A 700 -20.72 -15.72 27.85
N TYR A 701 -20.68 -15.95 26.53
CA TYR A 701 -21.57 -15.29 25.56
C TYR A 701 -23.03 -15.81 25.60
N TRP A 702 -23.24 -17.08 25.97
CA TRP A 702 -24.58 -17.65 26.11
C TRP A 702 -25.37 -17.03 27.29
N THR A 703 -24.69 -16.59 28.35
CA THR A 703 -25.34 -15.91 29.47
C THR A 703 -25.73 -14.45 29.20
N ALA A 704 -25.12 -13.79 28.21
CA ALA A 704 -25.49 -12.42 27.82
C ALA A 704 -26.75 -12.41 26.93
N ALA A 705 -26.86 -13.34 25.98
CA ALA A 705 -28.03 -13.44 25.10
C ALA A 705 -29.33 -13.80 25.85
N ILE A 706 -29.25 -14.49 26.98
CA ILE A 706 -30.40 -14.87 27.82
C ILE A 706 -30.87 -13.71 28.73
N ARG A 707 -30.09 -12.62 28.89
CA ARG A 707 -30.54 -11.43 29.63
C ARG A 707 -31.29 -10.40 28.78
N THR A 708 -31.36 -10.62 27.47
CA THR A 708 -32.08 -9.79 26.48
C THR A 708 -33.33 -10.46 25.89
N LEU A 709 -33.75 -11.60 26.46
CA LEU A 709 -35.08 -12.21 26.30
C LEU A 709 -35.72 -12.32 27.69
#